data_AF-A0AAN4YUC1-F1
#
_entry.id   AF-A0AAN4YUC1-F1
#
_cell.length_a   1.000
_cell.length_b   1.000
_cell.length_c   1.000
_cell.angle_alpha   90.00
_cell.angle_beta   90.00
_cell.angle_gamma   90.00
#
_symmetry.space_group_name_H-M   'P 1'
#
loop_
_entity.id
_entity.type
_entity.pdbx_description
1 polymer ?
#
loop_
_entity_poly.entity_id
_entity_poly.type
_entity_poly.pdbx_seq_one_letter_code
_entity_poly.pdbx_strand_id
1 'polypeptide(L)'
;MSKRAADVSDEQSAALKAGERPMTEAPPDEVGEFEDEFEDEFESEDEILEAGVDGRPDAEREEEEKGKLSCSSGFTGSALIATVSYRCDGGRPADFHPRKNETRSRRVTGTQAEGRRSKENELMVLKMSGLSKMEKENGTDSESDSDDDDDMGEPILEHKSIPLGSTTNRIRCHQTPSSSGDYSKPPQTLTATMLENSQVVIHDVTPHLTSFDVPGTVLPPSASKPLSTLRMHKSEGYALDWSPLQPLGKLLTGDNDGLIYVTTRTEGGGWVTDTRPFTGHASSVEELQWSPNERNVFASASSDGSVKVWDVRSKSRKPAVDVKVSNTDVNVMTWSKQTFHLLATGADDGQWGVWDLRHWKPNAAAPSSQITASPVAAFDFHKEPITSIEWHPTDDSVVAVGSADNTVTLWDLAVELDEEESREAGLADVPPQLLFVHYMESVKEIHWQAQMPGTIMATGAAGFGYPQRDTQISSDEPHTYIPDPFVTHLPISGSLNPHNEAVSLPHVEPAISTPSIHDEHSTKATAISPGAVNDMVSPLASNTTWSPMTPSTPRSTSSSTMTSREAFLLRSYINKISHWLDICDSGSTFNTEVPRRALHVPMVLKAVLALSARHDAIMSGASDWEASEYHSQCVELLLAALARPEETYDDNMLISVVILRIYEELESTTDEKCHWLGSNRLLNTMSRAASSGGLTEAASWQFLRQAIYASIVQNQPMQLDLRNYERSSVFKRGDDGAYANTIIFYCARIIQLCSEGHVAAVDEEDWHDLSSRVEQWYRDRPVSWQPLQYKDANPAENRPFPELWVMSPPAGMCMDQSVG
;
A
#
# COMPACT_ATOMS: atom_id res chain seq x y z
N MET A 1 -54.47 12.63 12.57
CA MET A 1 -54.66 14.02 13.06
C MET A 1 -54.53 14.03 14.58
N SER A 2 -54.13 15.15 15.18
CA SER A 2 -54.49 15.69 16.53
C SER A 2 -54.74 14.77 17.75
N LYS A 3 -54.34 15.11 18.99
CA LYS A 3 -53.49 16.21 19.53
C LYS A 3 -53.22 15.94 21.04
N ARG A 4 -52.10 16.50 21.56
CA ARG A 4 -51.80 17.13 22.89
C ARG A 4 -52.73 16.96 24.12
N ALA A 5 -52.32 17.21 25.38
CA ALA A 5 -51.04 17.28 26.13
C ALA A 5 -51.32 17.96 27.52
N ALA A 6 -50.33 18.01 28.43
CA ALA A 6 -50.21 18.92 29.59
C ALA A 6 -51.17 18.73 30.81
N ASP A 7 -50.81 19.07 32.05
CA ASP A 7 -49.47 19.33 32.65
C ASP A 7 -49.44 19.16 34.20
N VAL A 8 -48.25 18.81 34.69
CA VAL A 8 -47.49 19.24 35.90
C VAL A 8 -48.19 19.88 37.12
N SER A 9 -47.75 19.43 38.32
CA SER A 9 -47.57 20.29 39.51
C SER A 9 -46.38 19.80 40.37
N ASP A 10 -45.44 20.68 40.72
CA ASP A 10 -44.23 20.37 41.49
C ASP A 10 -44.44 20.18 43.01
N GLU A 11 -43.49 19.53 43.69
CA GLU A 11 -42.85 20.12 44.88
C GLU A 11 -41.43 19.54 45.13
N GLN A 12 -40.63 20.17 45.99
CA GLN A 12 -39.16 20.09 45.95
C GLN A 12 -38.47 19.53 47.21
N SER A 13 -37.28 18.95 47.01
CA SER A 13 -36.09 18.99 47.89
C SER A 13 -36.13 18.45 49.34
N ALA A 14 -35.24 17.50 49.65
CA ALA A 14 -34.25 17.56 50.75
C ALA A 14 -33.30 16.33 50.70
N ALA A 15 -32.10 16.43 51.29
CA ALA A 15 -31.12 15.32 51.29
C ALA A 15 -30.14 15.37 52.50
N LEU A 16 -29.37 14.28 52.65
CA LEU A 16 -28.12 14.08 53.43
C LEU A 16 -28.18 13.70 54.93
N LYS A 17 -27.56 12.54 55.21
CA LYS A 17 -26.80 12.02 56.39
C LYS A 17 -27.30 10.62 56.83
N ALA A 18 -26.53 9.52 56.93
CA ALA A 18 -25.12 9.18 57.22
C ALA A 18 -24.88 8.71 58.68
N GLY A 19 -24.34 7.48 58.88
CA GLY A 19 -23.71 7.04 60.15
C GLY A 19 -24.03 5.63 60.70
N GLU A 20 -23.15 4.65 60.38
CA GLU A 20 -22.62 3.57 61.27
C GLU A 20 -23.50 2.41 61.85
N ARG A 21 -22.81 1.45 62.51
CA ARG A 21 -23.23 0.08 62.92
C ARG A 21 -23.49 -0.07 64.44
N PRO A 22 -23.99 -1.24 64.89
CA PRO A 22 -23.48 -1.89 66.11
C PRO A 22 -23.24 -3.42 66.00
N MET A 23 -22.69 -4.04 67.06
CA MET A 23 -22.32 -5.47 67.24
C MET A 23 -22.48 -5.87 68.74
N THR A 24 -22.39 -7.13 69.20
CA THR A 24 -22.08 -8.39 68.49
C THR A 24 -23.24 -9.44 68.57
N GLU A 25 -23.31 -10.55 69.33
CA GLU A 25 -22.44 -11.25 70.31
C GLU A 25 -22.92 -12.72 70.50
N ALA A 26 -22.15 -13.58 71.21
CA ALA A 26 -22.34 -15.05 71.33
C ALA A 26 -21.81 -15.54 72.72
N PRO A 27 -21.36 -16.81 72.98
CA PRO A 27 -21.60 -18.13 72.36
C PRO A 27 -22.68 -18.87 73.22
N PRO A 28 -22.55 -20.06 73.88
CA PRO A 28 -21.61 -21.22 73.88
C PRO A 28 -22.25 -22.48 73.21
N ASP A 29 -21.84 -23.74 73.44
CA ASP A 29 -20.55 -24.49 73.32
C ASP A 29 -20.85 -25.96 73.77
N GLU A 30 -20.28 -26.99 73.12
CA GLU A 30 -19.95 -28.28 73.78
C GLU A 30 -18.88 -29.06 72.98
N VAL A 31 -18.21 -30.02 73.61
CA VAL A 31 -16.86 -30.52 73.24
C VAL A 31 -16.78 -32.02 72.90
N GLY A 32 -15.68 -32.44 72.26
CA GLY A 32 -15.30 -33.84 72.06
C GLY A 32 -13.82 -34.00 71.65
N GLU A 33 -13.04 -34.70 72.47
CA GLU A 33 -11.59 -35.00 72.32
C GLU A 33 -11.37 -36.44 71.80
N PHE A 34 -10.17 -36.79 71.31
CA PHE A 34 -9.60 -38.16 71.41
C PHE A 34 -8.09 -38.25 71.06
N GLU A 35 -7.37 -39.13 71.78
CA GLU A 35 -5.91 -39.40 71.77
C GLU A 35 -5.55 -40.78 71.12
N ASP A 36 -4.31 -41.12 70.69
CA ASP A 36 -3.11 -40.33 70.34
C ASP A 36 -2.45 -40.89 69.03
N GLU A 37 -1.35 -41.67 68.87
CA GLU A 37 -0.24 -42.24 69.68
C GLU A 37 0.87 -42.78 68.70
N PHE A 38 2.17 -42.70 69.05
CA PHE A 38 3.40 -43.10 68.29
C PHE A 38 3.80 -42.25 67.04
N GLU A 39 5.01 -41.69 66.83
CA GLU A 39 6.44 -41.85 67.27
C GLU A 39 7.40 -42.49 66.22
N ASP A 40 8.68 -42.09 66.31
CA ASP A 40 9.91 -42.51 65.57
C ASP A 40 10.05 -42.16 64.06
N GLU A 41 11.17 -41.65 63.51
CA GLU A 41 12.41 -41.03 64.06
C GLU A 41 13.09 -40.12 62.98
N PHE A 42 14.08 -39.32 63.42
CA PHE A 42 15.08 -38.45 62.76
C PHE A 42 15.65 -38.90 61.36
N GLU A 43 16.33 -38.09 60.52
CA GLU A 43 16.89 -36.71 60.62
C GLU A 43 17.20 -36.13 59.21
N SER A 44 17.05 -34.81 58.98
CA SER A 44 17.98 -33.89 58.26
C SER A 44 17.33 -32.53 58.00
N GLU A 45 18.15 -31.47 57.86
CA GLU A 45 17.76 -30.06 57.99
C GLU A 45 17.68 -29.31 56.64
N ASP A 46 17.06 -28.13 56.68
CA ASP A 46 17.13 -27.01 55.74
C ASP A 46 16.77 -27.22 54.25
N GLU A 47 15.59 -26.73 53.84
CA GLU A 47 15.53 -25.46 53.10
C GLU A 47 14.16 -24.75 53.24
N ILE A 48 14.08 -23.48 52.82
CA ILE A 48 13.01 -22.55 53.22
C ILE A 48 11.95 -22.37 52.13
N LEU A 49 10.67 -22.36 52.53
CA LEU A 49 9.52 -22.03 51.69
C LEU A 49 9.54 -20.57 51.22
N GLU A 50 9.88 -20.31 49.95
CA GLU A 50 9.56 -19.03 49.29
C GLU A 50 8.19 -19.13 48.61
N ALA A 51 7.15 -18.71 49.33
CA ALA A 51 5.77 -18.79 48.85
C ALA A 51 5.45 -17.68 47.84
N GLY A 52 5.12 -18.07 46.60
CA GLY A 52 4.62 -17.17 45.55
C GLY A 52 3.34 -16.42 45.96
N VAL A 53 3.17 -15.22 45.40
CA VAL A 53 2.24 -14.15 45.87
C VAL A 53 0.74 -14.52 45.78
N ASP A 54 0.37 -15.64 45.15
CA ASP A 54 -1.01 -16.15 45.05
C ASP A 54 -1.28 -17.47 45.79
N GLY A 55 -0.27 -18.08 46.43
CA GLY A 55 -0.46 -19.13 47.44
C GLY A 55 -0.99 -20.48 46.94
N ARG A 56 -0.63 -20.92 45.74
CA ARG A 56 -0.95 -22.26 45.20
C ARG A 56 0.31 -23.11 44.97
N PRO A 57 0.21 -24.46 44.94
CA PRO A 57 1.36 -25.33 44.68
C PRO A 57 1.79 -25.29 43.21
N ASP A 58 3.09 -25.23 42.94
CA ASP A 58 3.63 -25.12 41.57
C ASP A 58 3.30 -26.32 40.67
N ALA A 59 2.95 -27.48 41.24
CA ALA A 59 2.44 -28.62 40.47
C ALA A 59 1.17 -28.30 39.66
N GLU A 60 0.30 -27.41 40.15
CA GLU A 60 -0.87 -26.94 39.38
C GLU A 60 -0.47 -25.98 38.26
N ARG A 61 0.63 -25.23 38.42
CA ARG A 61 1.20 -24.36 37.37
C ARG A 61 1.86 -25.19 36.27
N GLU A 62 2.64 -26.21 36.65
CA GLU A 62 3.27 -27.13 35.70
C GLU A 62 2.24 -27.90 34.84
N GLU A 63 1.10 -28.32 35.41
CA GLU A 63 0.04 -28.95 34.60
C GLU A 63 -0.67 -27.94 33.68
N GLU A 64 -0.84 -26.67 34.08
CA GLU A 64 -1.38 -25.64 33.20
C GLU A 64 -0.40 -25.27 32.06
N GLU A 65 0.92 -25.27 32.31
CA GLU A 65 1.94 -25.05 31.29
C GLU A 65 2.10 -26.23 30.33
N LYS A 66 2.08 -27.47 30.83
CA LYS A 66 1.99 -28.67 29.97
C LYS A 66 0.69 -28.68 29.17
N GLY A 67 -0.40 -28.15 29.74
CA GLY A 67 -1.65 -27.85 29.03
C GLY A 67 -1.46 -26.86 27.87
N LYS A 68 -0.79 -25.73 28.11
CA LYS A 68 -0.48 -24.71 27.08
C LYS A 68 0.37 -25.27 25.94
N LEU A 69 1.46 -25.98 26.24
CA LEU A 69 2.31 -26.60 25.19
C LEU A 69 1.57 -27.66 24.37
N SER A 70 0.60 -28.38 24.94
CA SER A 70 -0.16 -29.42 24.23
C SER A 70 -1.02 -28.89 23.07
N CYS A 71 -1.40 -27.61 23.09
CA CYS A 71 -2.27 -26.98 22.08
C CYS A 71 -1.66 -26.96 20.67
N SER A 72 -0.33 -27.12 20.56
CA SER A 72 0.40 -27.26 19.29
C SER A 72 -0.02 -28.48 18.44
N SER A 73 -0.69 -29.47 19.03
CA SER A 73 -0.98 -30.77 18.40
C SER A 73 -2.47 -31.06 18.12
N GLY A 74 -3.38 -30.12 18.44
CA GLY A 74 -4.83 -30.40 18.51
C GLY A 74 -5.66 -30.17 17.25
N PHE A 75 -5.23 -29.33 16.30
CA PHE A 75 -6.09 -28.80 15.23
C PHE A 75 -6.23 -29.72 14.00
N THR A 76 -6.89 -30.85 14.19
CA THR A 76 -7.33 -31.75 13.09
C THR A 76 -8.62 -31.25 12.43
N GLY A 77 -8.53 -30.12 11.73
CA GLY A 77 -9.63 -29.55 10.95
C GLY A 77 -9.17 -28.36 10.10
N SER A 78 -9.31 -28.48 8.77
CA SER A 78 -8.85 -27.47 7.81
C SER A 78 -9.62 -26.16 7.96
N ALA A 79 -8.99 -25.14 8.55
CA ALA A 79 -9.57 -23.81 8.59
C ALA A 79 -9.39 -23.14 7.22
N LEU A 80 -10.47 -23.01 6.42
CA LEU A 80 -10.45 -22.07 5.29
C LEU A 80 -10.57 -20.65 5.85
N ILE A 81 -9.45 -19.94 5.83
CA ILE A 81 -9.29 -18.65 6.49
C ILE A 81 -9.41 -17.53 5.46
N ALA A 82 -10.62 -17.00 5.27
CA ALA A 82 -10.82 -15.76 4.53
C ALA A 82 -10.43 -14.56 5.41
N THR A 83 -9.30 -13.90 5.09
CA THR A 83 -8.51 -13.13 6.08
C THR A 83 -8.62 -11.61 5.90
N VAL A 84 -9.60 -10.93 6.50
CA VAL A 84 -9.81 -9.49 6.21
C VAL A 84 -8.86 -8.56 7.01
N SER A 85 -8.14 -7.68 6.31
CA SER A 85 -7.12 -6.78 6.90
C SER A 85 -7.70 -5.57 7.65
N TYR A 86 -7.05 -5.26 8.77
CA TYR A 86 -7.19 -4.08 9.61
C TYR A 86 -6.88 -2.71 8.99
N ARG A 87 -7.50 -1.64 9.51
CA ARG A 87 -6.83 -0.35 9.80
C ARG A 87 -7.42 0.17 11.13
N CYS A 88 -6.59 0.78 11.98
CA CYS A 88 -6.98 1.18 13.33
C CYS A 88 -6.58 2.62 13.65
N ASP A 89 -7.08 3.55 12.86
CA ASP A 89 -6.90 4.98 13.10
C ASP A 89 -7.92 5.43 14.16
N GLY A 90 -7.79 4.86 15.36
CA GLY A 90 -8.55 5.17 16.57
C GLY A 90 -7.65 5.94 17.53
N GLY A 91 -7.97 7.21 17.79
CA GLY A 91 -7.12 8.09 18.57
C GLY A 91 -7.02 7.66 20.03
N ARG A 92 -5.80 7.43 20.53
CA ARG A 92 -5.57 7.25 21.97
C ARG A 92 -5.67 8.60 22.70
N PRO A 93 -6.31 8.67 23.88
CA PRO A 93 -6.11 9.80 24.79
C PRO A 93 -4.64 9.84 25.24
N ALA A 94 -4.14 11.04 25.56
CA ALA A 94 -2.69 11.29 25.67
C ALA A 94 -1.99 10.65 26.89
N ASP A 95 -2.73 10.07 27.84
CA ASP A 95 -2.25 9.70 29.17
C ASP A 95 -1.79 8.23 29.30
N PHE A 96 -1.24 7.62 28.25
CA PHE A 96 -0.57 6.33 28.32
C PHE A 96 0.75 6.34 27.54
N HIS A 97 1.87 6.23 28.25
CA HIS A 97 3.18 6.03 27.63
C HIS A 97 3.23 4.65 26.95
N PRO A 98 3.60 4.56 25.66
CA PRO A 98 3.78 3.27 25.01
C PRO A 98 5.06 2.58 25.50
N ARG A 99 4.99 1.26 25.69
CA ARG A 99 6.20 0.43 25.51
C ARG A 99 6.61 0.52 24.04
N LYS A 100 7.91 0.49 23.75
CA LYS A 100 8.43 0.59 22.39
C LYS A 100 8.01 -0.64 21.55
N ASN A 101 8.00 -0.47 20.22
CA ASN A 101 8.08 -1.52 19.19
C ASN A 101 6.99 -2.62 19.08
N GLU A 102 5.95 -2.66 19.90
CA GLU A 102 4.91 -3.72 19.76
C GLU A 102 3.99 -3.51 18.54
N THR A 103 4.33 -4.15 17.41
CA THR A 103 3.49 -4.23 16.21
C THR A 103 2.22 -5.04 16.48
N ARG A 104 1.04 -4.53 16.03
CA ARG A 104 -0.26 -5.18 16.24
C ARG A 104 -1.11 -5.27 14.96
N SER A 105 -1.55 -6.48 14.63
CA SER A 105 -2.50 -6.78 13.56
C SER A 105 -3.81 -7.34 14.14
N ARG A 106 -4.95 -7.13 13.46
CA ARG A 106 -6.19 -7.88 13.72
C ARG A 106 -6.78 -8.33 12.40
N ARG A 107 -7.42 -9.51 12.41
CA ARG A 107 -8.08 -10.13 11.26
C ARG A 107 -9.42 -10.71 11.71
N VAL A 108 -10.26 -11.08 10.76
CA VAL A 108 -11.43 -11.94 10.97
C VAL A 108 -11.31 -13.13 10.03
N THR A 109 -11.66 -14.32 10.50
CA THR A 109 -11.63 -15.59 9.75
C THR A 109 -12.84 -16.46 10.08
N GLY A 110 -13.16 -17.42 9.22
CA GLY A 110 -14.09 -18.51 9.50
C GLY A 110 -13.33 -19.81 9.78
N THR A 111 -14.10 -20.90 9.92
CA THR A 111 -13.58 -22.27 9.95
C THR A 111 -14.41 -23.19 9.04
N GLN A 112 -13.83 -24.36 8.72
CA GLN A 112 -14.52 -25.48 8.06
C GLN A 112 -14.28 -26.80 8.83
N ALA A 113 -15.06 -27.02 9.87
CA ALA A 113 -15.09 -28.29 10.58
C ALA A 113 -15.65 -29.42 9.67
N GLU A 114 -14.97 -30.57 9.64
CA GLU A 114 -15.38 -31.80 8.92
C GLU A 114 -16.90 -32.04 9.08
N GLY A 115 -17.64 -32.36 8.02
CA GLY A 115 -19.12 -32.24 7.98
C GLY A 115 -19.93 -32.88 9.13
N ARG A 116 -19.40 -33.90 9.83
CA ARG A 116 -20.00 -34.45 11.07
C ARG A 116 -20.01 -33.47 12.24
N ARG A 117 -19.01 -32.60 12.27
CA ARG A 117 -18.68 -31.56 13.25
C ARG A 117 -19.04 -30.15 12.73
N SER A 118 -19.87 -30.05 11.69
CA SER A 118 -20.30 -28.78 11.05
C SER A 118 -21.00 -27.74 11.97
N LYS A 119 -21.24 -28.08 13.24
CA LYS A 119 -21.74 -27.18 14.32
C LYS A 119 -20.63 -26.61 15.21
N GLU A 120 -19.39 -27.06 15.04
CA GLU A 120 -18.16 -26.53 15.63
C GLU A 120 -17.54 -25.44 14.74
N ASN A 121 -18.26 -25.00 13.71
CA ASN A 121 -17.83 -23.89 12.86
C ASN A 121 -17.98 -22.56 13.60
N GLU A 122 -17.02 -21.65 13.43
CA GLU A 122 -16.96 -20.37 14.11
C GLU A 122 -16.44 -19.26 13.20
N LEU A 123 -16.86 -18.03 13.48
CA LEU A 123 -16.27 -16.80 12.98
C LEU A 123 -15.31 -16.29 14.06
N MET A 124 -14.01 -16.48 13.87
CA MET A 124 -12.98 -16.06 14.80
C MET A 124 -12.51 -14.65 14.47
N VAL A 125 -12.55 -13.76 15.45
CA VAL A 125 -11.87 -12.46 15.40
C VAL A 125 -10.50 -12.66 16.05
N LEU A 126 -9.43 -12.26 15.37
CA LEU A 126 -8.03 -12.49 15.75
C LEU A 126 -7.33 -11.17 16.07
N LYS A 127 -6.40 -11.18 17.02
CA LYS A 127 -5.38 -10.15 17.24
C LYS A 127 -4.02 -10.84 17.32
N MET A 128 -3.05 -10.28 16.61
CA MET A 128 -1.64 -10.69 16.64
C MET A 128 -0.81 -9.52 17.17
N SER A 129 0.07 -9.83 18.11
CA SER A 129 0.92 -8.89 18.87
C SER A 129 2.30 -9.52 19.07
N GLY A 130 3.32 -8.74 19.45
CA GLY A 130 4.69 -9.27 19.54
C GLY A 130 5.29 -9.63 18.16
N LEU A 131 4.78 -9.04 17.08
CA LEU A 131 5.32 -9.27 15.73
C LEU A 131 6.63 -8.48 15.55
N SER A 132 7.75 -9.14 15.84
CA SER A 132 9.11 -8.65 15.62
C SER A 132 9.54 -8.79 14.15
N LYS A 133 10.68 -8.18 13.80
CA LYS A 133 11.38 -8.47 12.55
C LYS A 133 12.18 -9.76 12.76
N MET A 134 12.12 -10.70 11.82
CA MET A 134 12.99 -11.88 11.82
C MET A 134 14.45 -11.45 11.94
N GLU A 135 15.07 -11.77 13.07
CA GLU A 135 16.51 -11.75 13.19
C GLU A 135 17.06 -12.98 12.47
N LYS A 136 18.13 -12.80 11.70
CA LYS A 136 18.84 -13.94 11.13
C LYS A 136 19.89 -14.36 12.14
N GLU A 137 19.81 -15.60 12.61
CA GLU A 137 20.94 -16.25 13.27
C GLU A 137 22.17 -16.11 12.36
N ASN A 138 23.20 -15.41 12.85
CA ASN A 138 24.48 -15.39 12.16
C ASN A 138 25.11 -16.77 12.33
N GLY A 139 25.25 -17.50 11.22
CA GLY A 139 25.82 -18.85 11.18
C GLY A 139 27.32 -18.88 11.48
N THR A 140 27.69 -18.54 12.71
CA THR A 140 29.04 -18.58 13.26
C THR A 140 28.96 -19.10 14.68
N ASP A 141 29.49 -20.31 14.92
CA ASP A 141 29.66 -20.87 16.25
C ASP A 141 30.65 -20.02 17.07
N SER A 142 30.13 -19.02 17.77
CA SER A 142 30.87 -18.23 18.75
C SER A 142 30.13 -18.23 20.07
N GLU A 143 30.50 -19.15 20.96
CA GLU A 143 30.08 -19.09 22.36
C GLU A 143 30.66 -17.83 23.00
N SER A 144 29.80 -16.83 23.17
CA SER A 144 30.08 -15.62 23.93
C SER A 144 28.88 -15.35 24.84
N ASP A 145 29.02 -15.71 26.11
CA ASP A 145 28.03 -15.37 27.14
C ASP A 145 27.89 -13.84 27.22
N SER A 146 26.72 -13.34 26.83
CA SER A 146 26.29 -11.96 27.07
C SER A 146 24.83 -11.98 27.52
N ASP A 147 24.62 -11.85 28.83
CA ASP A 147 23.30 -11.90 29.50
C ASP A 147 22.39 -10.68 29.21
N ASP A 148 22.46 -10.12 28.00
CA ASP A 148 21.51 -9.14 27.46
C ASP A 148 20.45 -9.90 26.64
N ASP A 149 19.62 -10.69 27.33
CA ASP A 149 18.37 -11.24 26.79
C ASP A 149 17.41 -10.10 26.43
N ASP A 150 17.55 -9.54 25.22
CA ASP A 150 16.55 -8.66 24.61
C ASP A 150 15.31 -9.53 24.30
N ASP A 151 14.41 -9.64 25.29
CA ASP A 151 13.17 -10.45 25.31
C ASP A 151 12.21 -10.04 24.17
N MET A 152 12.54 -10.49 22.96
CA MET A 152 11.76 -10.43 21.73
C MET A 152 10.62 -11.47 21.77
N GLY A 153 9.82 -11.40 22.84
CA GLY A 153 8.86 -12.43 23.22
C GLY A 153 7.92 -12.87 22.09
N GLU A 154 7.61 -14.18 22.11
CA GLU A 154 6.94 -14.92 21.04
C GLU A 154 5.69 -14.21 20.46
N PRO A 155 5.41 -14.37 19.15
CA PRO A 155 4.28 -13.73 18.49
C PRO A 155 2.92 -14.21 19.03
N ILE A 156 2.30 -13.38 19.87
CA ILE A 156 1.06 -13.67 20.60
C ILE A 156 -0.17 -13.58 19.68
N LEU A 157 -0.85 -14.71 19.46
CA LEU A 157 -2.15 -14.81 18.79
C LEU A 157 -3.31 -14.89 19.81
N GLU A 158 -3.99 -13.78 20.05
CA GLU A 158 -5.28 -13.79 20.75
C GLU A 158 -6.46 -14.01 19.78
N HIS A 159 -7.53 -14.67 20.23
CA HIS A 159 -8.78 -14.73 19.47
C HIS A 159 -10.04 -14.53 20.34
N LYS A 160 -11.18 -14.34 19.67
CA LYS A 160 -12.56 -14.36 20.20
C LYS A 160 -13.47 -15.02 19.16
N SER A 161 -14.23 -16.04 19.53
CA SER A 161 -15.11 -16.77 18.61
C SER A 161 -16.57 -16.30 18.65
N ILE A 162 -17.23 -16.43 17.50
CA ILE A 162 -18.68 -16.27 17.31
C ILE A 162 -19.18 -17.56 16.63
N PRO A 163 -19.99 -18.41 17.31
CA PRO A 163 -20.43 -19.67 16.74
C PRO A 163 -21.26 -19.53 15.46
N LEU A 164 -20.98 -20.39 14.46
CA LEU A 164 -21.69 -20.47 13.18
C LEU A 164 -22.45 -21.80 13.07
N GLY A 165 -23.62 -21.75 12.42
CA GLY A 165 -24.48 -22.94 12.23
C GLY A 165 -24.13 -23.78 11.00
N SER A 166 -22.97 -23.55 10.36
CA SER A 166 -22.56 -24.17 9.10
C SER A 166 -21.09 -23.84 8.80
N THR A 167 -20.50 -24.60 7.89
CA THR A 167 -19.21 -24.36 7.22
C THR A 167 -19.15 -22.95 6.59
N THR A 168 -18.00 -22.30 6.69
CA THR A 168 -17.76 -20.97 6.10
C THR A 168 -17.15 -21.06 4.71
N ASN A 169 -17.75 -20.37 3.73
CA ASN A 169 -17.31 -20.40 2.34
C ASN A 169 -16.44 -19.19 1.98
N ARG A 170 -16.92 -17.98 2.27
CA ARG A 170 -16.15 -16.73 2.16
C ARG A 170 -16.61 -15.71 3.19
N ILE A 171 -15.67 -14.85 3.62
CA ILE A 171 -15.92 -13.69 4.48
C ILE A 171 -15.38 -12.43 3.81
N ARG A 172 -16.10 -11.32 3.93
CA ARG A 172 -15.53 -9.97 3.77
C ARG A 172 -16.06 -9.07 4.89
N CYS A 173 -15.27 -8.09 5.32
CA CYS A 173 -15.67 -7.07 6.29
C CYS A 173 -15.81 -5.70 5.61
N HIS A 174 -16.64 -4.84 6.21
CA HIS A 174 -16.88 -3.45 5.80
C HIS A 174 -16.87 -2.54 7.02
N GLN A 175 -16.04 -1.50 7.00
CA GLN A 175 -16.02 -0.50 8.06
C GLN A 175 -16.92 0.68 7.71
N THR A 176 -17.84 1.00 8.63
CA THR A 176 -18.64 2.22 8.58
C THR A 176 -17.82 3.36 9.21
N PRO A 177 -17.54 4.47 8.49
CA PRO A 177 -16.87 5.64 9.06
C PRO A 177 -17.58 6.19 10.30
N SER A 178 -16.83 6.73 11.27
CA SER A 178 -17.40 7.28 12.51
C SER A 178 -18.33 8.47 12.22
N SER A 179 -19.63 8.23 12.28
CA SER A 179 -20.69 9.15 11.81
C SER A 179 -20.86 10.42 12.65
N SER A 180 -20.08 10.57 13.72
CA SER A 180 -20.15 11.70 14.67
C SER A 180 -18.89 12.57 14.71
N GLY A 181 -17.85 12.28 13.90
CA GLY A 181 -16.54 12.95 14.03
C GLY A 181 -15.84 12.69 15.37
N ASP A 182 -16.31 11.66 16.09
CA ASP A 182 -15.88 11.29 17.43
C ASP A 182 -14.87 10.15 17.31
N TYR A 183 -13.60 10.52 17.19
CA TYR A 183 -12.47 9.58 17.03
C TYR A 183 -12.18 8.76 18.30
N SER A 184 -12.88 9.01 19.41
CA SER A 184 -12.81 8.16 20.61
C SER A 184 -13.54 6.83 20.46
N LYS A 185 -14.38 6.69 19.42
CA LYS A 185 -15.12 5.47 19.12
C LYS A 185 -14.57 4.78 17.87
N PRO A 186 -14.23 3.48 17.95
CA PRO A 186 -13.72 2.74 16.80
C PRO A 186 -14.80 2.59 15.71
N PRO A 187 -14.41 2.51 14.43
CA PRO A 187 -15.34 2.38 13.32
C PRO A 187 -16.13 1.06 13.40
N GLN A 188 -17.43 1.11 13.12
CA GLN A 188 -18.28 -0.09 13.14
C GLN A 188 -17.84 -1.04 12.03
N THR A 189 -17.29 -2.18 12.43
CA THR A 189 -16.80 -3.22 11.52
C THR A 189 -17.88 -4.30 11.39
N LEU A 190 -18.53 -4.30 10.22
CA LEU A 190 -19.53 -5.29 9.84
C LEU A 190 -18.83 -6.44 9.12
N THR A 191 -19.21 -7.68 9.41
CA THR A 191 -18.67 -8.87 8.75
C THR A 191 -19.80 -9.63 8.09
N ALA A 192 -19.72 -9.87 6.78
CA ALA A 192 -20.62 -10.78 6.08
C ALA A 192 -19.91 -12.11 5.82
N THR A 193 -20.59 -13.21 6.13
CA THR A 193 -20.10 -14.58 6.02
C THR A 193 -21.08 -15.37 5.17
N MET A 194 -20.62 -15.90 4.04
CA MET A 194 -21.36 -16.84 3.21
C MET A 194 -21.13 -18.27 3.74
N LEU A 195 -22.21 -19.04 3.83
CA LEU A 195 -22.22 -20.38 4.43
C LEU A 195 -22.70 -21.43 3.43
N GLU A 196 -22.12 -22.64 3.52
CA GLU A 196 -22.50 -23.85 2.76
C GLU A 196 -24.03 -24.04 2.68
N ASN A 197 -24.75 -23.79 3.78
CA ASN A 197 -26.21 -23.92 3.86
C ASN A 197 -27.03 -22.76 3.20
N SER A 198 -26.46 -22.16 2.14
CA SER A 198 -27.05 -21.10 1.30
C SER A 198 -27.45 -19.81 2.03
N GLN A 199 -26.88 -19.57 3.22
CA GLN A 199 -27.18 -18.39 4.04
C GLN A 199 -26.02 -17.42 4.03
N VAL A 200 -26.33 -16.12 4.10
CA VAL A 200 -25.34 -15.08 4.34
C VAL A 200 -25.68 -14.40 5.66
N VAL A 201 -24.83 -14.58 6.67
CA VAL A 201 -25.00 -13.97 7.99
C VAL A 201 -24.17 -12.69 8.08
N ILE A 202 -24.72 -11.66 8.71
CA ILE A 202 -24.01 -10.39 8.94
C ILE A 202 -23.87 -10.18 10.45
N HIS A 203 -22.63 -10.06 10.92
CA HIS A 203 -22.27 -9.82 12.31
C HIS A 203 -21.69 -8.40 12.49
N ASP A 204 -21.79 -7.88 13.72
CA ASP A 204 -20.99 -6.73 14.17
C ASP A 204 -19.82 -7.25 15.01
N VAL A 205 -18.61 -7.22 14.45
CA VAL A 205 -17.40 -7.69 15.14
C VAL A 205 -16.74 -6.60 15.98
N THR A 206 -17.24 -5.37 15.94
CA THR A 206 -16.67 -4.23 16.69
C THR A 206 -16.52 -4.51 18.19
N PRO A 207 -17.51 -5.11 18.91
CA PRO A 207 -17.34 -5.43 20.33
C PRO A 207 -16.18 -6.40 20.60
N HIS A 208 -16.03 -7.41 19.74
CA HIS A 208 -14.98 -8.41 19.82
C HIS A 208 -13.61 -7.77 19.57
N LEU A 209 -13.49 -6.94 18.53
CA LEU A 209 -12.29 -6.16 18.22
C LEU A 209 -11.89 -5.21 19.38
N THR A 210 -12.84 -4.60 20.07
CA THR A 210 -12.56 -3.74 21.25
C THR A 210 -12.17 -4.51 22.50
N SER A 211 -12.62 -5.76 22.65
CA SER A 211 -12.33 -6.56 23.86
C SER A 211 -10.84 -6.88 24.04
N PHE A 212 -10.05 -6.80 22.96
CA PHE A 212 -8.60 -6.99 22.97
C PHE A 212 -7.78 -5.79 23.46
N ASP A 213 -8.41 -4.61 23.59
CA ASP A 213 -7.76 -3.37 24.05
C ASP A 213 -8.09 -3.04 25.52
N VAL A 214 -9.11 -3.71 26.09
CA VAL A 214 -9.59 -3.50 27.46
C VAL A 214 -9.63 -4.85 28.19
N PRO A 215 -8.57 -5.22 28.95
CA PRO A 215 -8.51 -6.47 29.71
C PRO A 215 -9.72 -6.65 30.64
N GLY A 216 -10.20 -7.89 30.75
CA GLY A 216 -11.38 -8.22 31.56
C GLY A 216 -12.74 -7.86 30.92
N THR A 217 -12.78 -7.39 29.67
CA THR A 217 -14.04 -7.10 28.96
C THR A 217 -14.88 -8.37 28.76
N VAL A 218 -15.98 -8.48 29.52
CA VAL A 218 -17.00 -9.52 29.32
C VAL A 218 -17.94 -9.10 28.19
N LEU A 219 -17.88 -9.82 27.07
CA LEU A 219 -18.79 -9.60 25.94
C LEU A 219 -20.22 -10.04 26.29
N PRO A 220 -21.25 -9.22 26.01
CA PRO A 220 -22.63 -9.62 26.26
C PRO A 220 -23.07 -10.71 25.25
N PRO A 221 -23.90 -11.70 25.64
CA PRO A 221 -24.40 -12.74 24.73
C PRO A 221 -25.26 -12.25 23.53
N SER A 222 -25.46 -10.94 23.39
CA SER A 222 -26.04 -10.29 22.22
C SER A 222 -25.00 -9.87 21.17
N ALA A 223 -23.71 -9.74 21.52
CA ALA A 223 -22.65 -9.35 20.58
C ALA A 223 -22.40 -10.44 19.53
N SER A 224 -22.38 -11.71 19.95
CA SER A 224 -22.19 -12.88 19.08
C SER A 224 -23.46 -13.28 18.31
N LYS A 225 -24.45 -12.39 18.18
CA LYS A 225 -25.67 -12.64 17.39
C LYS A 225 -25.59 -11.92 16.04
N PRO A 226 -26.04 -12.52 14.94
CA PRO A 226 -26.08 -11.84 13.66
C PRO A 226 -27.08 -10.67 13.70
N LEU A 227 -26.66 -9.53 13.15
CA LEU A 227 -27.53 -8.39 12.83
C LEU A 227 -28.57 -8.78 11.77
N SER A 228 -28.23 -9.72 10.89
CA SER A 228 -29.08 -10.20 9.80
C SER A 228 -28.70 -11.61 9.36
N THR A 229 -29.67 -12.35 8.83
CA THR A 229 -29.42 -13.59 8.08
C THR A 229 -30.21 -13.53 6.78
N LEU A 230 -29.49 -13.36 5.68
CA LEU A 230 -30.03 -13.28 4.34
C LEU A 230 -30.27 -14.70 3.80
N ARG A 231 -31.42 -14.91 3.14
CA ARG A 231 -31.98 -16.22 2.76
C ARG A 231 -32.59 -16.19 1.34
N MET A 232 -31.89 -15.52 0.42
CA MET A 232 -32.32 -15.32 -0.98
C MET A 232 -31.74 -16.36 -1.95
N HIS A 233 -30.55 -16.86 -1.65
CA HIS A 233 -29.90 -17.95 -2.38
C HIS A 233 -30.60 -19.29 -2.10
N LYS A 234 -30.47 -20.22 -3.05
CA LYS A 234 -31.03 -21.58 -2.97
C LYS A 234 -29.98 -22.68 -3.09
N SER A 235 -28.88 -22.35 -3.77
CA SER A 235 -27.65 -23.12 -3.79
C SER A 235 -26.64 -22.49 -2.83
N GLU A 236 -25.60 -23.26 -2.53
CA GLU A 236 -24.33 -22.78 -2.00
C GLU A 236 -23.71 -21.69 -2.92
N GLY A 237 -22.72 -20.94 -2.40
CA GLY A 237 -21.97 -19.92 -3.13
C GLY A 237 -20.60 -19.65 -2.50
N TYR A 238 -19.70 -19.04 -3.28
CA TYR A 238 -18.38 -18.58 -2.82
C TYR A 238 -18.15 -17.07 -3.03
N ALA A 239 -18.78 -16.44 -4.04
CA ALA A 239 -18.59 -15.03 -4.32
C ALA A 239 -19.33 -14.06 -3.36
N LEU A 240 -18.57 -13.16 -2.71
CA LEU A 240 -19.11 -12.15 -1.77
C LEU A 240 -18.19 -10.92 -1.71
N ASP A 241 -18.77 -9.70 -1.80
CA ASP A 241 -18.03 -8.44 -1.69
C ASP A 241 -18.84 -7.20 -1.24
N TRP A 242 -18.18 -6.26 -0.56
CA TRP A 242 -18.73 -5.01 -0.04
C TRP A 242 -18.33 -3.80 -0.87
N SER A 243 -19.29 -2.90 -1.14
CA SER A 243 -19.04 -1.70 -1.95
C SER A 243 -18.22 -0.66 -1.18
N PRO A 244 -16.95 -0.39 -1.53
CA PRO A 244 -16.09 0.54 -0.78
C PRO A 244 -16.67 1.96 -0.81
N LEU A 245 -17.38 2.31 -1.88
CA LEU A 245 -17.97 3.62 -2.09
C LEU A 245 -19.29 3.84 -1.33
N GLN A 246 -19.80 2.88 -0.57
CA GLN A 246 -21.11 2.96 0.13
C GLN A 246 -20.95 2.85 1.65
N PRO A 247 -20.67 3.96 2.37
CA PRO A 247 -20.29 3.95 3.77
C PRO A 247 -21.18 3.16 4.73
N LEU A 248 -22.51 3.17 4.53
CA LEU A 248 -23.46 2.43 5.37
C LEU A 248 -23.37 0.89 5.22
N GLY A 249 -22.78 0.39 4.12
CA GLY A 249 -22.71 -1.03 3.79
C GLY A 249 -23.69 -1.41 2.67
N LYS A 250 -23.14 -1.93 1.56
CA LYS A 250 -23.87 -2.50 0.42
C LYS A 250 -23.11 -3.72 -0.09
N LEU A 251 -23.76 -4.87 -0.08
CA LEU A 251 -23.19 -6.19 -0.27
C LEU A 251 -23.61 -6.78 -1.61
N LEU A 252 -22.69 -7.45 -2.29
CA LEU A 252 -22.91 -8.40 -3.38
C LEU A 252 -22.72 -9.82 -2.87
N THR A 253 -23.57 -10.73 -3.36
CA THR A 253 -23.50 -12.17 -3.05
C THR A 253 -23.88 -12.99 -4.29
N GLY A 254 -23.12 -14.02 -4.61
CA GLY A 254 -23.34 -14.94 -5.74
C GLY A 254 -23.55 -16.38 -5.29
N ASP A 255 -24.21 -17.20 -6.11
CA ASP A 255 -24.38 -18.64 -5.86
C ASP A 255 -24.02 -19.50 -7.07
N ASN A 256 -23.95 -20.81 -6.84
CA ASN A 256 -23.60 -21.81 -7.84
C ASN A 256 -24.70 -21.98 -8.93
N ASP A 257 -25.87 -21.38 -8.75
CA ASP A 257 -26.95 -21.28 -9.76
C ASP A 257 -26.72 -20.10 -10.74
N GLY A 258 -25.64 -19.33 -10.59
CA GLY A 258 -25.34 -18.16 -11.43
C GLY A 258 -26.10 -16.88 -11.04
N LEU A 259 -26.70 -16.83 -9.84
CA LEU A 259 -27.58 -15.75 -9.39
C LEU A 259 -26.86 -14.78 -8.45
N ILE A 260 -26.79 -13.52 -8.85
CA ILE A 260 -26.14 -12.46 -8.06
C ILE A 260 -27.18 -11.55 -7.44
N TYR A 261 -27.13 -11.37 -6.12
CA TYR A 261 -28.02 -10.47 -5.37
C TYR A 261 -27.25 -9.25 -4.84
N VAL A 262 -28.00 -8.16 -4.62
CA VAL A 262 -27.52 -6.96 -3.93
C VAL A 262 -28.35 -6.76 -2.68
N THR A 263 -27.67 -6.53 -1.56
CA THR A 263 -28.29 -6.18 -0.27
C THR A 263 -27.73 -4.86 0.23
N THR A 264 -28.60 -3.91 0.54
CA THR A 264 -28.22 -2.57 1.01
C THR A 264 -28.64 -2.39 2.47
N ARG A 265 -27.78 -1.81 3.31
CA ARG A 265 -28.15 -1.38 4.66
C ARG A 265 -28.96 -0.08 4.59
N THR A 266 -30.01 0.00 5.38
CA THR A 266 -30.83 1.20 5.55
C THR A 266 -30.27 2.09 6.66
N GLU A 267 -30.60 3.38 6.63
CA GLU A 267 -30.24 4.35 7.70
C GLU A 267 -30.74 3.90 9.09
N GLY A 268 -31.87 3.18 9.15
CA GLY A 268 -32.39 2.57 10.37
C GLY A 268 -31.71 1.27 10.80
N GLY A 269 -30.54 0.93 10.23
CA GLY A 269 -29.73 -0.24 10.56
C GLY A 269 -30.22 -1.59 10.01
N GLY A 270 -31.47 -1.66 9.54
CA GLY A 270 -32.04 -2.85 8.89
C GLY A 270 -31.52 -3.07 7.46
N TRP A 271 -31.80 -4.24 6.89
CA TRP A 271 -31.22 -4.70 5.61
C TRP A 271 -32.31 -4.96 4.56
N VAL A 272 -32.05 -4.58 3.31
CA VAL A 272 -32.96 -4.78 2.16
C VAL A 272 -32.22 -5.45 1.01
N THR A 273 -32.65 -6.65 0.64
CA THR A 273 -32.16 -7.40 -0.53
C THR A 273 -33.08 -7.16 -1.73
N ASP A 274 -32.50 -6.99 -2.91
CA ASP A 274 -33.25 -6.92 -4.17
C ASP A 274 -34.04 -8.22 -4.43
N THR A 275 -35.32 -8.10 -4.74
CA THR A 275 -36.23 -9.25 -4.96
C THR A 275 -36.02 -10.00 -6.28
N ARG A 276 -35.11 -9.53 -7.13
CA ARG A 276 -34.76 -10.13 -8.42
C ARG A 276 -33.24 -10.17 -8.55
N PRO A 277 -32.61 -11.33 -8.81
CA PRO A 277 -31.17 -11.40 -9.02
C PRO A 277 -30.74 -10.74 -10.34
N PHE A 278 -29.43 -10.50 -10.49
CA PHE A 278 -28.80 -10.42 -11.80
C PHE A 278 -28.61 -11.83 -12.36
N THR A 279 -28.78 -11.97 -13.67
CA THR A 279 -28.79 -13.27 -14.35
C THR A 279 -28.07 -13.14 -15.69
N GLY A 280 -27.04 -13.96 -15.91
CA GLY A 280 -26.24 -13.89 -17.14
C GLY A 280 -25.07 -14.87 -17.23
N HIS A 281 -24.53 -15.34 -16.10
CA HIS A 281 -23.65 -16.51 -16.08
C HIS A 281 -24.43 -17.79 -16.42
N ALA A 282 -23.72 -18.77 -16.96
CA ALA A 282 -24.23 -20.10 -17.31
C ALA A 282 -23.83 -21.20 -16.30
N SER A 283 -22.98 -20.85 -15.33
CA SER A 283 -22.48 -21.72 -14.26
C SER A 283 -22.27 -20.89 -12.99
N SER A 284 -21.61 -21.47 -12.00
CA SER A 284 -21.33 -20.88 -10.68
C SER A 284 -20.59 -19.54 -10.73
N VAL A 285 -20.79 -18.68 -9.71
CA VAL A 285 -20.10 -17.39 -9.55
C VAL A 285 -19.08 -17.51 -8.42
N GLU A 286 -17.80 -17.53 -8.78
CA GLU A 286 -16.69 -17.81 -7.85
C GLU A 286 -16.11 -16.54 -7.20
N GLU A 287 -16.12 -15.42 -7.93
CA GLU A 287 -15.68 -14.14 -7.38
C GLU A 287 -16.58 -12.98 -7.85
N LEU A 288 -16.76 -12.01 -6.96
CA LEU A 288 -17.48 -10.75 -7.18
C LEU A 288 -16.61 -9.62 -6.63
N GLN A 289 -16.46 -8.53 -7.38
CA GLN A 289 -15.87 -7.30 -6.84
C GLN A 289 -16.63 -6.07 -7.34
N TRP A 290 -16.99 -5.17 -6.41
CA TRP A 290 -17.41 -3.82 -6.74
C TRP A 290 -16.27 -3.06 -7.42
N SER A 291 -16.62 -2.18 -8.35
CA SER A 291 -15.66 -1.25 -8.90
C SER A 291 -15.13 -0.31 -7.80
N PRO A 292 -13.80 -0.12 -7.68
CA PRO A 292 -13.21 0.76 -6.67
C PRO A 292 -13.57 2.24 -6.89
N ASN A 293 -13.85 2.66 -8.13
CA ASN A 293 -14.19 4.04 -8.49
C ASN A 293 -15.65 4.25 -8.93
N GLU A 294 -16.34 3.24 -9.48
CA GLU A 294 -17.73 3.37 -9.96
C GLU A 294 -18.77 2.77 -8.99
N ARG A 295 -19.42 3.64 -8.20
CA ARG A 295 -20.44 3.38 -7.14
C ARG A 295 -21.58 2.40 -7.49
N ASN A 296 -21.81 2.13 -8.77
CA ASN A 296 -22.89 1.29 -9.28
C ASN A 296 -22.42 0.13 -10.17
N VAL A 297 -21.12 0.02 -10.42
CA VAL A 297 -20.53 -1.01 -11.30
C VAL A 297 -19.88 -2.09 -10.46
N PHE A 298 -19.97 -3.33 -10.92
CA PHE A 298 -19.24 -4.47 -10.36
C PHE A 298 -18.86 -5.46 -11.46
N ALA A 299 -17.86 -6.30 -11.19
CA ALA A 299 -17.45 -7.42 -12.03
C ALA A 299 -17.75 -8.75 -11.33
N SER A 300 -17.88 -9.82 -12.11
CA SER A 300 -17.97 -11.20 -11.62
C SER A 300 -17.19 -12.17 -12.49
N ALA A 301 -16.58 -13.18 -11.87
CA ALA A 301 -15.93 -14.32 -12.51
C ALA A 301 -16.71 -15.62 -12.26
N SER A 302 -16.49 -16.65 -13.08
CA SER A 302 -17.35 -17.83 -13.12
C SER A 302 -16.71 -19.06 -13.77
N SER A 303 -17.20 -20.22 -13.35
CA SER A 303 -17.07 -21.52 -14.01
C SER A 303 -17.52 -21.59 -15.48
N ASP A 304 -18.22 -20.59 -16.03
CA ASP A 304 -18.46 -20.54 -17.49
C ASP A 304 -17.23 -20.01 -18.29
N GLY A 305 -16.15 -19.69 -17.58
CA GLY A 305 -14.89 -19.18 -18.09
C GLY A 305 -14.96 -17.71 -18.53
N SER A 306 -16.01 -16.98 -18.12
CA SER A 306 -16.19 -15.57 -18.47
C SER A 306 -16.10 -14.64 -17.26
N VAL A 307 -15.59 -13.44 -17.54
CA VAL A 307 -15.77 -12.29 -16.66
C VAL A 307 -16.83 -11.38 -17.26
N LYS A 308 -17.74 -10.90 -16.41
CA LYS A 308 -18.85 -10.04 -16.81
C LYS A 308 -18.87 -8.77 -15.96
N VAL A 309 -19.14 -7.62 -16.59
CA VAL A 309 -19.25 -6.31 -15.92
C VAL A 309 -20.69 -5.85 -15.94
N TRP A 310 -21.17 -5.33 -14.82
CA TRP A 310 -22.59 -5.08 -14.55
C TRP A 310 -22.81 -3.65 -14.04
N ASP A 311 -24.01 -3.11 -14.26
CA ASP A 311 -24.46 -1.86 -13.66
C ASP A 311 -25.77 -2.11 -12.90
N VAL A 312 -25.79 -1.85 -11.58
CA VAL A 312 -26.98 -2.10 -10.76
C VAL A 312 -28.17 -1.18 -11.07
N ARG A 313 -27.94 -0.07 -11.78
CA ARG A 313 -28.98 0.82 -12.30
C ARG A 313 -29.74 0.16 -13.47
N SER A 314 -29.18 -0.89 -14.08
CA SER A 314 -29.73 -1.57 -15.25
C SER A 314 -30.97 -2.38 -14.92
N LYS A 315 -32.15 -1.89 -15.34
CA LYS A 315 -33.45 -2.57 -15.17
C LYS A 315 -33.52 -3.94 -15.87
N SER A 316 -32.66 -4.21 -16.86
CA SER A 316 -32.57 -5.53 -17.48
C SER A 316 -31.95 -6.56 -16.54
N ARG A 317 -31.09 -6.13 -15.60
CA ARG A 317 -30.25 -6.98 -14.73
C ARG A 317 -29.43 -8.03 -15.49
N LYS A 318 -29.02 -7.65 -16.71
CA LYS A 318 -28.07 -8.35 -17.58
C LYS A 318 -26.69 -7.69 -17.50
N PRO A 319 -25.60 -8.38 -17.88
CA PRO A 319 -24.28 -7.76 -17.99
C PRO A 319 -24.29 -6.63 -19.01
N ALA A 320 -23.45 -5.62 -18.78
CA ALA A 320 -23.11 -4.56 -19.73
C ALA A 320 -21.93 -4.95 -20.63
N VAL A 321 -21.01 -5.78 -20.10
CA VAL A 321 -19.85 -6.34 -20.81
C VAL A 321 -19.77 -7.84 -20.48
N ASP A 322 -19.48 -8.66 -21.48
CA ASP A 322 -19.43 -10.12 -21.37
C ASP A 322 -18.25 -10.65 -22.18
N VAL A 323 -17.27 -11.25 -21.50
CA VAL A 323 -15.97 -11.65 -22.08
C VAL A 323 -15.61 -13.05 -21.61
N LYS A 324 -15.44 -14.00 -22.53
CA LYS A 324 -14.80 -15.28 -22.20
C LYS A 324 -13.29 -15.05 -22.11
N VAL A 325 -12.72 -15.23 -20.92
CA VAL A 325 -11.30 -14.94 -20.61
C VAL A 325 -10.47 -16.21 -20.49
N SER A 326 -11.06 -17.32 -20.04
CA SER A 326 -10.45 -18.66 -20.07
C SER A 326 -11.36 -19.66 -20.78
N ASN A 327 -10.79 -20.81 -21.17
CA ASN A 327 -11.54 -21.99 -21.61
C ASN A 327 -12.00 -22.85 -20.44
N THR A 328 -11.27 -22.83 -19.33
CA THR A 328 -11.56 -23.43 -18.02
C THR A 328 -12.35 -22.46 -17.12
N ASP A 329 -12.67 -22.92 -15.91
CA ASP A 329 -13.31 -22.15 -14.85
C ASP A 329 -12.41 -21.00 -14.39
N VAL A 330 -13.00 -19.82 -14.12
CA VAL A 330 -12.27 -18.64 -13.62
C VAL A 330 -12.60 -18.48 -12.14
N ASN A 331 -11.74 -19.08 -11.31
CA ASN A 331 -11.95 -19.25 -9.88
C ASN A 331 -11.82 -17.94 -9.10
N VAL A 332 -10.90 -17.06 -9.50
CA VAL A 332 -10.59 -15.83 -8.74
C VAL A 332 -10.30 -14.62 -9.62
N MET A 333 -10.53 -13.44 -9.05
CA MET A 333 -10.50 -12.16 -9.76
C MET A 333 -10.17 -11.00 -8.80
N THR A 334 -9.34 -10.06 -9.23
CA THR A 334 -8.97 -8.90 -8.41
C THR A 334 -8.80 -7.62 -9.24
N TRP A 335 -9.46 -6.53 -8.82
CA TRP A 335 -9.48 -5.23 -9.48
C TRP A 335 -8.37 -4.34 -8.91
N SER A 336 -7.54 -3.72 -9.75
CA SER A 336 -6.49 -2.82 -9.26
C SER A 336 -7.09 -1.60 -8.55
N LYS A 337 -6.64 -1.37 -7.31
CA LYS A 337 -7.10 -0.30 -6.41
C LYS A 337 -6.47 1.06 -6.74
N GLN A 338 -5.44 1.09 -7.59
CA GLN A 338 -4.80 2.30 -8.09
C GLN A 338 -5.15 2.50 -9.57
N THR A 339 -4.90 1.48 -10.39
CA THR A 339 -5.06 1.57 -11.85
C THR A 339 -6.39 0.95 -12.27
N PHE A 340 -7.49 1.66 -11.97
CA PHE A 340 -8.89 1.21 -12.02
C PHE A 340 -9.42 0.60 -13.34
N HIS A 341 -8.63 0.56 -14.41
CA HIS A 341 -8.97 -0.12 -15.66
C HIS A 341 -8.34 -1.50 -15.81
N LEU A 342 -7.46 -1.90 -14.88
CA LEU A 342 -6.84 -3.22 -14.81
C LEU A 342 -7.58 -4.13 -13.83
N LEU A 343 -7.76 -5.38 -14.27
CA LEU A 343 -8.39 -6.46 -13.53
C LEU A 343 -7.59 -7.73 -13.82
N ALA A 344 -7.20 -8.48 -12.78
CA ALA A 344 -6.47 -9.74 -12.89
C ALA A 344 -7.40 -10.92 -12.58
N THR A 345 -7.12 -12.09 -13.18
CA THR A 345 -7.91 -13.32 -13.01
C THR A 345 -6.99 -14.54 -12.89
N GLY A 346 -7.38 -15.51 -12.06
CA GLY A 346 -6.79 -16.86 -12.02
C GLY A 346 -7.81 -17.92 -12.44
N ALA A 347 -7.34 -18.96 -13.14
CA ALA A 347 -8.16 -20.04 -13.67
C ALA A 347 -7.76 -21.43 -13.12
N ASP A 348 -8.60 -22.42 -13.42
CA ASP A 348 -8.48 -23.80 -12.90
C ASP A 348 -7.33 -24.62 -13.52
N ASP A 349 -6.80 -24.19 -14.67
CA ASP A 349 -5.62 -24.78 -15.32
C ASP A 349 -4.27 -24.19 -14.83
N GLY A 350 -4.30 -23.35 -13.79
CA GLY A 350 -3.11 -22.66 -13.29
C GLY A 350 -2.71 -21.43 -14.11
N GLN A 351 -3.39 -21.13 -15.22
CA GLN A 351 -3.14 -19.89 -15.93
C GLN A 351 -3.73 -18.68 -15.18
N TRP A 352 -3.00 -17.58 -15.17
CA TRP A 352 -3.49 -16.30 -14.67
C TRP A 352 -3.07 -15.16 -15.59
N GLY A 353 -3.78 -14.04 -15.53
CA GLY A 353 -3.50 -12.90 -16.41
C GLY A 353 -4.23 -11.62 -16.03
N VAL A 354 -3.80 -10.53 -16.67
CA VAL A 354 -4.23 -9.15 -16.43
C VAL A 354 -4.93 -8.61 -17.66
N TRP A 355 -6.04 -7.89 -17.47
CA TRP A 355 -6.92 -7.43 -18.52
C TRP A 355 -7.20 -5.93 -18.41
N ASP A 356 -7.15 -5.22 -19.54
CA ASP A 356 -7.57 -3.82 -19.63
C ASP A 356 -9.03 -3.71 -20.08
N LEU A 357 -9.90 -3.29 -19.17
CA LEU A 357 -11.33 -3.09 -19.38
C LEU A 357 -11.64 -2.11 -20.53
N ARG A 358 -10.72 -1.20 -20.86
CA ARG A 358 -10.87 -0.25 -21.99
C ARG A 358 -10.79 -0.94 -23.35
N HIS A 359 -10.23 -2.15 -23.42
CA HIS A 359 -10.17 -2.96 -24.64
C HIS A 359 -11.38 -3.88 -24.80
N TRP A 360 -12.21 -4.05 -23.77
CA TRP A 360 -13.42 -4.91 -23.80
C TRP A 360 -14.59 -4.23 -24.55
N LYS A 361 -14.39 -3.96 -25.84
CA LYS A 361 -15.36 -3.29 -26.72
C LYS A 361 -16.02 -4.30 -27.66
N PRO A 362 -17.35 -4.29 -27.84
CA PRO A 362 -18.02 -5.12 -28.84
C PRO A 362 -17.49 -4.82 -30.25
N ASN A 363 -17.01 -5.86 -30.95
CA ASN A 363 -16.51 -5.71 -32.31
C ASN A 363 -17.66 -5.47 -33.29
N ALA A 364 -17.81 -4.23 -33.77
CA ALA A 364 -18.87 -3.82 -34.68
C ALA A 364 -18.86 -4.53 -36.06
N ALA A 365 -17.80 -5.28 -36.39
CA ALA A 365 -17.69 -6.08 -37.61
C ALA A 365 -17.95 -7.58 -37.39
N ALA A 366 -18.11 -8.05 -36.14
CA ALA A 366 -18.37 -9.45 -35.83
C ALA A 366 -19.89 -9.77 -35.89
N PRO A 367 -20.31 -10.91 -36.46
CA PRO A 367 -21.72 -11.31 -36.51
C PRO A 367 -22.24 -11.87 -35.17
N SER A 368 -21.35 -12.20 -34.22
CA SER A 368 -21.69 -12.44 -32.82
C SER A 368 -21.36 -11.19 -31.99
N SER A 369 -22.18 -10.89 -30.99
CA SER A 369 -21.94 -9.79 -30.03
C SER A 369 -20.88 -10.16 -28.98
N GLN A 370 -19.86 -10.90 -29.39
CA GLN A 370 -18.86 -11.54 -28.52
C GLN A 370 -17.59 -10.69 -28.51
N ILE A 371 -17.12 -10.34 -27.31
CA ILE A 371 -15.90 -9.54 -27.14
C ILE A 371 -14.71 -10.50 -27.15
N THR A 372 -13.80 -10.30 -28.11
CA THR A 372 -12.48 -10.94 -28.09
C THR A 372 -11.54 -10.04 -27.30
N ALA A 373 -11.29 -10.38 -26.04
CA ALA A 373 -10.24 -9.72 -25.26
C ALA A 373 -8.91 -10.44 -25.46
N SER A 374 -7.84 -9.67 -25.59
CA SER A 374 -6.47 -10.13 -25.32
C SER A 374 -6.11 -9.74 -23.88
N PRO A 375 -5.39 -10.59 -23.13
CA PRO A 375 -4.75 -10.15 -21.90
C PRO A 375 -3.66 -9.11 -22.22
N VAL A 376 -3.33 -8.28 -21.24
CA VAL A 376 -2.18 -7.37 -21.24
C VAL A 376 -0.91 -8.13 -20.86
N ALA A 377 -1.03 -9.01 -19.87
CA ALA A 377 -0.02 -10.00 -19.46
C ALA A 377 -0.73 -11.31 -19.10
N ALA A 378 -0.10 -12.45 -19.39
CA ALA A 378 -0.64 -13.79 -19.08
C ALA A 378 0.51 -14.76 -18.82
N PHE A 379 0.32 -15.65 -17.84
CA PHE A 379 1.38 -16.48 -17.28
C PHE A 379 0.92 -17.93 -17.08
N ASP A 380 1.74 -18.88 -17.53
CA ASP A 380 1.55 -20.34 -17.42
C ASP A 380 2.67 -20.92 -16.55
N PHE A 381 2.76 -20.46 -15.31
CA PHE A 381 3.79 -20.90 -14.34
C PHE A 381 3.26 -21.98 -13.40
N HIS A 382 2.15 -21.69 -12.72
CA HIS A 382 1.43 -22.64 -11.87
C HIS A 382 0.90 -23.83 -12.67
N LYS A 383 0.65 -24.96 -11.99
CA LYS A 383 0.33 -26.25 -12.64
C LYS A 383 -0.92 -26.96 -12.08
N GLU A 384 -1.60 -26.30 -11.15
CA GLU A 384 -2.85 -26.70 -10.50
C GLU A 384 -3.71 -25.41 -10.34
N PRO A 385 -5.01 -25.51 -9.97
CA PRO A 385 -5.90 -24.36 -9.90
C PRO A 385 -5.38 -23.16 -9.09
N ILE A 386 -5.53 -21.95 -9.65
CA ILE A 386 -5.30 -20.71 -8.90
C ILE A 386 -6.42 -20.53 -7.87
N THR A 387 -6.07 -20.53 -6.59
CA THR A 387 -7.02 -20.44 -5.47
C THR A 387 -7.20 -19.03 -4.94
N SER A 388 -6.24 -18.12 -5.17
CA SER A 388 -6.31 -16.73 -4.71
C SER A 388 -5.42 -15.79 -5.51
N ILE A 389 -5.81 -14.53 -5.64
CA ILE A 389 -5.03 -13.48 -6.33
C ILE A 389 -5.34 -12.10 -5.75
N GLU A 390 -4.33 -11.30 -5.40
CA GLU A 390 -4.52 -9.92 -4.93
C GLU A 390 -3.43 -8.96 -5.45
N TRP A 391 -3.86 -7.85 -6.08
CA TRP A 391 -3.02 -6.67 -6.28
C TRP A 391 -2.48 -6.15 -4.95
N HIS A 392 -1.22 -5.71 -4.93
CA HIS A 392 -0.67 -5.01 -3.79
C HIS A 392 -1.52 -3.76 -3.45
N PRO A 393 -1.80 -3.47 -2.17
CA PRO A 393 -2.72 -2.39 -1.80
C PRO A 393 -2.20 -0.98 -2.14
N THR A 394 -0.90 -0.80 -2.34
CA THR A 394 -0.26 0.52 -2.58
C THR A 394 0.73 0.54 -3.74
N ASP A 395 0.73 -0.48 -4.59
CA ASP A 395 1.59 -0.60 -5.78
C ASP A 395 0.74 -1.17 -6.94
N ASP A 396 0.88 -0.65 -8.15
CA ASP A 396 0.06 -1.03 -9.31
C ASP A 396 0.75 -1.96 -10.31
N SER A 397 2.02 -2.33 -10.09
CA SER A 397 2.69 -3.41 -10.84
C SER A 397 2.74 -4.73 -10.07
N VAL A 398 2.70 -4.71 -8.74
CA VAL A 398 2.84 -5.92 -7.92
C VAL A 398 1.54 -6.71 -7.73
N VAL A 399 1.58 -8.01 -8.03
CA VAL A 399 0.49 -8.99 -7.82
C VAL A 399 0.99 -10.18 -7.00
N ALA A 400 0.21 -10.62 -6.02
CA ALA A 400 0.39 -11.89 -5.34
C ALA A 400 -0.60 -12.94 -5.86
N VAL A 401 -0.15 -14.17 -6.06
CA VAL A 401 -0.95 -15.31 -6.55
C VAL A 401 -0.76 -16.51 -5.60
N GLY A 402 -1.83 -17.24 -5.32
CA GLY A 402 -1.82 -18.48 -4.53
C GLY A 402 -2.45 -19.62 -5.32
N SER A 403 -1.84 -20.80 -5.28
CA SER A 403 -2.19 -21.94 -6.12
C SER A 403 -2.33 -23.25 -5.34
N ALA A 404 -3.16 -24.16 -5.85
CA ALA A 404 -3.30 -25.52 -5.35
C ALA A 404 -2.04 -26.39 -5.56
N ASP A 405 -1.04 -25.94 -6.32
CA ASP A 405 0.29 -26.56 -6.47
C ASP A 405 1.21 -26.37 -5.24
N ASN A 406 0.63 -25.93 -4.12
CA ASN A 406 1.29 -25.62 -2.86
C ASN A 406 2.25 -24.41 -2.92
N THR A 407 2.02 -23.44 -3.82
CA THR A 407 2.84 -22.22 -3.87
C THR A 407 2.05 -20.91 -3.71
N VAL A 408 2.72 -19.94 -3.08
CA VAL A 408 2.38 -18.51 -3.09
C VAL A 408 3.49 -17.79 -3.84
N THR A 409 3.15 -17.01 -4.85
CA THR A 409 4.10 -16.32 -5.74
C THR A 409 3.86 -14.82 -5.75
N LEU A 410 4.95 -14.05 -5.94
CA LEU A 410 4.90 -12.61 -6.14
C LEU A 410 5.42 -12.25 -7.51
N TRP A 411 4.75 -11.30 -8.14
CA TRP A 411 4.99 -10.87 -9.51
C TRP A 411 5.07 -9.35 -9.58
N ASP A 412 6.01 -8.83 -10.36
CA ASP A 412 6.11 -7.41 -10.70
C ASP A 412 5.99 -7.23 -12.21
N LEU A 413 4.87 -6.63 -12.62
CA LEU A 413 4.50 -6.40 -14.02
C LEU A 413 5.26 -5.22 -14.66
N ALA A 414 6.12 -4.53 -13.92
CA ALA A 414 7.02 -3.50 -14.45
C ALA A 414 8.41 -4.05 -14.84
N VAL A 415 8.71 -5.32 -14.52
CA VAL A 415 9.97 -5.97 -14.93
C VAL A 415 9.90 -6.38 -16.40
N GLU A 416 10.84 -5.85 -17.16
CA GLU A 416 11.16 -6.27 -18.52
C GLU A 416 12.65 -6.64 -18.51
N LEU A 417 13.00 -7.92 -18.70
CA LEU A 417 14.39 -8.34 -18.96
C LEU A 417 14.58 -8.54 -20.46
N ASP A 418 15.72 -8.12 -20.99
CA ASP A 418 16.09 -8.40 -22.38
C ASP A 418 16.27 -9.92 -22.58
N GLU A 419 15.68 -10.48 -23.65
CA GLU A 419 15.68 -11.93 -23.91
C GLU A 419 17.09 -12.57 -23.95
N GLU A 420 18.12 -11.77 -24.16
CA GLU A 420 19.52 -12.18 -24.25
C GLU A 420 20.08 -12.52 -22.85
N GLU A 421 19.78 -11.69 -21.84
CA GLU A 421 20.25 -11.89 -20.45
C GLU A 421 19.60 -13.11 -19.79
N SER A 422 18.29 -13.32 -20.00
CA SER A 422 17.57 -14.50 -19.47
C SER A 422 18.09 -15.82 -20.08
N ARG A 423 18.64 -15.78 -21.30
CA ARG A 423 19.27 -16.94 -21.96
C ARG A 423 20.66 -17.23 -21.40
N GLU A 424 21.47 -16.20 -21.14
CA GLU A 424 22.79 -16.38 -20.51
C GLU A 424 22.68 -16.88 -19.06
N ALA A 425 21.64 -16.44 -18.32
CA ALA A 425 21.34 -16.95 -16.97
C ALA A 425 20.81 -18.39 -16.93
N GLY A 426 20.42 -18.98 -18.07
CA GLY A 426 19.84 -20.32 -18.15
C GLY A 426 18.39 -20.43 -17.61
N LEU A 427 17.71 -19.30 -17.39
CA LEU A 427 16.38 -19.21 -16.77
C LEU A 427 15.24 -19.13 -17.79
N ALA A 428 15.42 -19.67 -19.00
CA ALA A 428 14.52 -19.47 -20.14
C ALA A 428 13.06 -19.92 -19.94
N ASP A 429 12.80 -20.83 -18.99
CA ASP A 429 11.45 -21.32 -18.65
C ASP A 429 10.79 -20.57 -17.48
N VAL A 430 11.48 -19.59 -16.86
CA VAL A 430 10.98 -18.78 -15.74
C VAL A 430 10.65 -17.37 -16.22
N PRO A 431 9.40 -16.87 -16.09
CA PRO A 431 9.08 -15.51 -16.51
C PRO A 431 9.83 -14.46 -15.68
N PRO A 432 10.41 -13.41 -16.30
CA PRO A 432 11.22 -12.43 -15.58
C PRO A 432 10.43 -11.58 -14.58
N GLN A 433 9.10 -11.52 -14.72
CA GLN A 433 8.21 -10.85 -13.77
C GLN A 433 8.05 -11.61 -12.43
N LEU A 434 8.50 -12.87 -12.31
CA LEU A 434 8.38 -13.65 -11.08
C LEU A 434 9.45 -13.21 -10.05
N LEU A 435 9.05 -12.45 -9.04
CA LEU A 435 9.94 -11.96 -7.98
C LEU A 435 10.23 -13.00 -6.88
N PHE A 436 9.26 -13.85 -6.56
CA PHE A 436 9.32 -14.71 -5.38
C PHE A 436 8.40 -15.92 -5.46
N VAL A 437 8.82 -17.02 -4.83
CA VAL A 437 8.03 -18.25 -4.63
C VAL A 437 8.21 -18.70 -3.19
N HIS A 438 7.10 -19.00 -2.51
CA HIS A 438 7.07 -19.61 -1.18
C HIS A 438 6.19 -20.87 -1.23
N TYR A 439 6.64 -21.95 -0.59
CA TYR A 439 5.91 -23.21 -0.51
C TYR A 439 4.99 -23.25 0.71
N MET A 440 3.70 -23.48 0.51
CA MET A 440 2.71 -23.66 1.57
C MET A 440 1.67 -24.72 1.14
N GLU A 441 1.46 -25.74 1.97
CA GLU A 441 0.59 -26.87 1.61
C GLU A 441 -0.88 -26.44 1.40
N SER A 442 -1.37 -26.70 0.18
CA SER A 442 -2.74 -26.54 -0.28
C SER A 442 -3.31 -25.13 -0.04
N VAL A 443 -2.67 -24.09 -0.59
CA VAL A 443 -3.08 -22.68 -0.47
C VAL A 443 -4.57 -22.46 -0.78
N LYS A 444 -5.23 -21.59 0.00
CA LYS A 444 -6.69 -21.34 -0.04
C LYS A 444 -7.02 -19.88 -0.32
N GLU A 445 -6.69 -18.97 0.60
CA GLU A 445 -6.70 -17.54 0.34
C GLU A 445 -5.38 -16.89 0.80
N ILE A 446 -4.96 -15.85 0.08
CA ILE A 446 -3.85 -14.95 0.46
C ILE A 446 -4.37 -13.52 0.54
N HIS A 447 -3.91 -12.76 1.52
CA HIS A 447 -4.31 -11.36 1.73
C HIS A 447 -3.13 -10.51 2.16
N TRP A 448 -2.89 -9.38 1.47
CA TRP A 448 -1.91 -8.39 1.91
C TRP A 448 -2.29 -7.79 3.28
N GLN A 449 -1.31 -7.30 4.04
CA GLN A 449 -1.52 -6.63 5.32
C GLN A 449 -1.41 -5.11 5.16
N ALA A 450 -2.55 -4.40 5.14
CA ALA A 450 -2.58 -2.94 5.01
C ALA A 450 -1.90 -2.18 6.17
N GLN A 451 -1.66 -2.84 7.31
CA GLN A 451 -0.97 -2.27 8.47
C GLN A 451 0.54 -2.57 8.52
N MET A 452 1.04 -3.48 7.67
CA MET A 452 2.44 -3.93 7.65
C MET A 452 2.84 -4.13 6.19
N PRO A 453 3.30 -3.08 5.49
CA PRO A 453 3.69 -3.15 4.09
C PRO A 453 4.69 -4.29 3.83
N GLY A 454 4.52 -4.98 2.70
CA GLY A 454 5.34 -6.16 2.36
C GLY A 454 4.96 -7.46 3.10
N THR A 455 4.03 -7.45 4.06
CA THR A 455 3.55 -8.70 4.69
C THR A 455 2.31 -9.26 3.99
N ILE A 456 2.35 -10.56 3.68
CA ILE A 456 1.19 -11.37 3.26
C ILE A 456 0.82 -12.33 4.40
N MET A 457 -0.47 -12.58 4.54
CA MET A 457 -1.00 -13.67 5.34
C MET A 457 -1.60 -14.73 4.40
N ALA A 458 -1.08 -15.96 4.47
CA ALA A 458 -1.47 -17.07 3.62
C ALA A 458 -2.09 -18.21 4.45
N THR A 459 -2.92 -19.02 3.80
CA THR A 459 -3.82 -19.96 4.48
C THR A 459 -3.91 -21.27 3.70
N GLY A 460 -3.88 -22.41 4.38
CA GLY A 460 -3.69 -23.72 3.74
C GLY A 460 -4.08 -24.92 4.62
N ALA A 461 -3.70 -26.13 4.20
CA ALA A 461 -4.11 -27.38 4.84
C ALA A 461 -3.68 -27.49 6.32
N ALA A 462 -2.49 -26.98 6.64
CA ALA A 462 -1.93 -26.96 8.00
C ALA A 462 -2.37 -25.74 8.85
N GLY A 463 -3.22 -24.84 8.31
CA GLY A 463 -3.66 -23.63 8.99
C GLY A 463 -3.02 -22.35 8.43
N PHE A 464 -2.50 -21.51 9.33
CA PHE A 464 -1.86 -20.23 8.97
C PHE A 464 -0.41 -20.45 8.49
N GLY A 465 0.00 -19.69 7.47
CA GLY A 465 1.38 -19.61 7.01
C GLY A 465 1.79 -18.18 6.72
N TYR A 466 3.02 -17.84 7.08
CA TYR A 466 3.67 -16.59 6.69
C TYR A 466 4.73 -16.89 5.64
N PRO A 467 4.67 -16.29 4.44
CA PRO A 467 5.72 -16.39 3.44
C PRO A 467 7.05 -15.77 3.93
N GLN A 468 7.87 -16.58 4.60
CA GLN A 468 9.23 -16.21 5.02
C GLN A 468 10.21 -16.26 3.84
N ARG A 469 11.21 -15.36 3.87
CA ARG A 469 12.14 -15.11 2.77
C ARG A 469 13.39 -15.99 2.91
N ASP A 470 13.18 -17.29 2.88
CA ASP A 470 14.21 -18.28 3.22
C ASP A 470 15.24 -18.45 2.10
N THR A 471 16.39 -17.84 2.31
CA THR A 471 17.53 -17.89 1.41
C THR A 471 18.52 -18.99 1.81
N GLN A 472 18.29 -20.24 1.39
CA GLN A 472 19.31 -21.07 0.74
C GLN A 472 18.81 -22.49 0.39
N ILE A 473 19.21 -22.94 -0.80
CA ILE A 473 19.41 -24.35 -1.09
C ILE A 473 20.82 -24.69 -0.59
N SER A 474 20.96 -25.62 0.36
CA SER A 474 22.25 -26.19 0.73
C SER A 474 22.47 -27.52 0.01
N SER A 475 23.68 -27.69 -0.54
CA SER A 475 24.16 -28.94 -1.14
C SER A 475 25.13 -29.66 -0.21
N ASP A 476 25.46 -30.91 -0.56
CA ASP A 476 26.45 -31.81 0.06
C ASP A 476 25.98 -32.42 1.42
N GLU A 477 25.53 -33.68 1.49
CA GLU A 477 26.26 -34.98 1.36
C GLU A 477 26.91 -35.44 2.69
N PRO A 478 27.05 -36.76 2.95
CA PRO A 478 26.09 -37.86 2.77
C PRO A 478 26.04 -38.80 4.02
N HIS A 479 25.19 -39.86 4.03
CA HIS A 479 25.60 -41.26 4.35
C HIS A 479 24.45 -42.29 4.54
N THR A 480 24.16 -43.04 3.48
CA THR A 480 23.97 -44.51 3.45
C THR A 480 23.25 -45.26 4.60
N TYR A 481 22.08 -45.85 4.28
CA TYR A 481 21.94 -47.32 4.32
C TYR A 481 20.83 -47.85 3.38
N ILE A 482 21.09 -48.95 2.67
CA ILE A 482 20.13 -49.70 1.82
C ILE A 482 20.34 -51.21 2.09
N PRO A 483 19.26 -52.02 2.16
CA PRO A 483 19.17 -53.16 1.24
C PRO A 483 17.74 -53.50 0.76
N ASP A 484 17.44 -53.21 -0.51
CA ASP A 484 17.14 -54.17 -1.60
C ASP A 484 16.96 -55.69 -1.29
N PRO A 485 16.43 -56.51 -2.25
CA PRO A 485 15.46 -56.24 -3.33
C PRO A 485 14.45 -57.42 -3.56
N PHE A 486 13.60 -57.35 -4.60
CA PHE A 486 13.22 -58.45 -5.54
C PHE A 486 12.09 -57.90 -6.48
N VAL A 487 11.98 -58.02 -7.81
CA VAL A 487 12.78 -58.40 -9.01
C VAL A 487 11.74 -58.79 -10.12
N THR A 488 12.16 -58.88 -11.40
CA THR A 488 11.39 -59.26 -12.63
C THR A 488 10.68 -58.11 -13.37
N HIS A 489 10.69 -58.01 -14.72
CA HIS A 489 11.60 -58.60 -15.72
C HIS A 489 11.63 -57.76 -17.03
N LEU A 490 12.82 -57.59 -17.64
CA LEU A 490 13.07 -57.16 -19.04
C LEU A 490 12.56 -58.22 -20.06
N PRO A 491 12.34 -57.96 -21.39
CA PRO A 491 13.39 -57.40 -22.29
C PRO A 491 13.06 -56.77 -23.71
N ILE A 492 14.00 -55.94 -24.23
CA ILE A 492 14.57 -55.89 -25.62
C ILE A 492 13.62 -55.55 -26.83
N SER A 493 13.96 -54.87 -27.94
CA SER A 493 15.17 -54.31 -28.63
C SER A 493 14.76 -52.98 -29.34
N GLY A 494 15.56 -52.08 -29.95
CA GLY A 494 16.95 -52.09 -30.48
C GLY A 494 16.96 -51.43 -31.90
N SER A 495 18.05 -50.98 -32.55
CA SER A 495 19.47 -50.77 -32.16
C SER A 495 20.27 -50.11 -33.33
N LEU A 496 21.14 -49.11 -33.07
CA LEU A 496 22.14 -48.49 -34.00
C LEU A 496 21.54 -47.68 -35.22
N ASN A 497 22.23 -46.76 -35.93
CA ASN A 497 23.66 -46.34 -35.97
C ASN A 497 23.78 -44.86 -36.48
N PRO A 498 24.89 -44.12 -36.25
CA PRO A 498 25.07 -42.74 -36.76
C PRO A 498 25.81 -42.68 -38.11
N HIS A 499 25.60 -41.61 -38.91
CA HIS A 499 26.45 -41.28 -40.06
C HIS A 499 26.49 -39.76 -40.38
N ASN A 500 27.68 -39.27 -40.75
CA ASN A 500 27.88 -37.94 -41.34
C ASN A 500 27.30 -37.87 -42.75
N GLU A 501 26.76 -36.71 -43.13
CA GLU A 501 26.96 -36.16 -44.48
C GLU A 501 26.96 -34.63 -44.43
N ALA A 502 27.82 -33.97 -45.22
CA ALA A 502 28.03 -32.52 -45.16
C ALA A 502 27.96 -31.91 -46.56
N VAL A 503 27.04 -30.94 -46.77
CA VAL A 503 26.82 -30.30 -48.07
C VAL A 503 26.65 -28.78 -47.94
N SER A 504 27.70 -28.07 -48.35
CA SER A 504 27.73 -26.80 -49.08
C SER A 504 26.69 -25.68 -48.82
N LEU A 505 27.19 -24.54 -48.33
CA LEU A 505 26.57 -23.21 -48.44
C LEU A 505 26.62 -22.65 -49.88
N PRO A 506 25.67 -21.79 -50.27
CA PRO A 506 25.87 -20.70 -51.23
C PRO A 506 26.12 -19.36 -50.51
N HIS A 507 26.82 -18.44 -51.17
CA HIS A 507 27.41 -17.22 -50.58
C HIS A 507 26.82 -15.96 -51.24
N VAL A 508 26.42 -14.96 -50.45
CA VAL A 508 26.01 -13.62 -50.93
C VAL A 508 26.57 -12.55 -49.97
N GLU A 509 27.29 -11.57 -50.50
CA GLU A 509 27.84 -10.43 -49.75
C GLU A 509 27.02 -9.13 -49.99
N PRO A 510 26.99 -8.18 -49.04
CA PRO A 510 26.45 -6.84 -49.26
C PRO A 510 27.49 -5.89 -49.90
N ALA A 511 27.05 -5.02 -50.81
CA ALA A 511 27.93 -4.06 -51.50
C ALA A 511 27.96 -2.68 -50.82
N ILE A 512 29.16 -2.15 -50.56
CA ILE A 512 29.41 -0.79 -50.06
C ILE A 512 29.80 0.13 -51.22
N SER A 513 29.50 1.43 -51.15
CA SER A 513 30.07 2.44 -52.06
C SER A 513 30.13 3.84 -51.42
N THR A 514 31.33 4.42 -51.37
CA THR A 514 31.63 5.85 -51.14
C THR A 514 32.39 6.39 -52.36
N PRO A 515 32.35 7.71 -52.67
CA PRO A 515 33.41 8.63 -52.21
C PRO A 515 32.92 10.11 -52.06
N SER A 516 33.76 11.16 -52.01
CA SER A 516 34.85 11.49 -51.05
C SER A 516 35.41 12.90 -51.33
N ILE A 517 35.78 13.67 -50.28
CA ILE A 517 36.74 14.82 -50.24
C ILE A 517 36.46 16.08 -51.10
N HIS A 518 36.30 17.25 -50.44
CA HIS A 518 37.31 18.33 -50.46
C HIS A 518 37.06 19.44 -49.40
N ASP A 519 38.09 20.28 -49.21
CA ASP A 519 38.33 21.14 -48.04
C ASP A 519 37.97 22.62 -48.28
N GLU A 520 37.75 23.41 -47.21
CA GLU A 520 38.76 24.39 -46.73
C GLU A 520 38.31 25.25 -45.52
N HIS A 521 39.32 25.73 -44.79
CA HIS A 521 39.33 26.53 -43.56
C HIS A 521 38.55 27.88 -43.56
N SER A 522 38.05 28.29 -42.38
CA SER A 522 38.66 29.39 -41.57
C SER A 522 37.71 30.40 -40.86
N THR A 523 37.75 30.36 -39.52
CA THR A 523 37.73 31.48 -38.54
C THR A 523 36.65 32.59 -38.48
N LYS A 524 36.08 32.70 -37.27
CA LYS A 524 35.78 33.93 -36.48
C LYS A 524 34.74 34.95 -36.99
N ALA A 525 33.58 34.96 -36.33
CA ALA A 525 32.75 36.15 -36.17
C ALA A 525 33.15 36.93 -34.89
N THR A 526 33.07 38.27 -34.91
CA THR A 526 33.22 39.11 -33.70
C THR A 526 32.27 40.31 -33.75
N ALA A 527 31.53 40.52 -32.64
CA ALA A 527 30.85 41.73 -32.17
C ALA A 527 30.41 42.85 -33.16
N ILE A 528 29.11 43.18 -33.13
CA ILE A 528 28.57 44.50 -33.51
C ILE A 528 27.66 45.01 -32.39
N SER A 529 27.75 46.31 -32.09
CA SER A 529 26.91 47.08 -31.15
C SER A 529 26.92 48.58 -31.58
N PRO A 530 26.09 49.50 -31.05
CA PRO A 530 24.83 49.82 -31.74
C PRO A 530 24.56 51.34 -31.97
N GLY A 531 23.55 51.63 -32.80
CA GLY A 531 22.91 52.95 -33.03
C GLY A 531 21.85 52.82 -34.14
N ALA A 532 20.60 53.32 -34.04
CA ALA A 532 20.11 54.69 -33.74
C ALA A 532 20.40 55.66 -34.92
N VAL A 533 19.48 56.50 -35.44
CA VAL A 533 18.19 57.07 -34.94
C VAL A 533 17.27 57.49 -36.12
N ASN A 534 15.97 57.76 -35.82
CA ASN A 534 15.05 58.68 -36.55
C ASN A 534 14.58 58.30 -38.00
N ASP A 535 13.44 58.77 -38.55
CA ASP A 535 12.40 59.68 -38.03
C ASP A 535 10.99 59.55 -38.70
N MET A 536 9.98 60.09 -37.98
CA MET A 536 8.78 60.83 -38.44
C MET A 536 7.53 60.24 -39.19
N VAL A 537 6.37 60.61 -38.60
CA VAL A 537 5.13 61.21 -39.19
C VAL A 537 4.06 60.32 -39.88
N SER A 538 2.85 60.39 -39.29
CA SER A 538 1.52 59.93 -39.77
C SER A 538 0.76 61.09 -40.49
N PRO A 539 -0.55 61.04 -40.89
CA PRO A 539 -1.55 59.96 -40.81
C PRO A 539 -2.49 59.80 -42.05
N LEU A 540 -3.55 58.99 -41.87
CA LEU A 540 -4.98 59.29 -42.23
C LEU A 540 -5.69 58.40 -43.29
N ALA A 541 -6.95 58.08 -42.96
CA ALA A 541 -8.11 57.81 -43.80
C ALA A 541 -8.29 56.46 -44.56
N SER A 542 -9.47 55.90 -44.31
CA SER A 542 -10.26 54.90 -45.05
C SER A 542 -10.44 55.24 -46.55
N ASN A 543 -10.92 54.34 -47.43
CA ASN A 543 -12.08 53.45 -47.30
C ASN A 543 -12.19 52.47 -48.50
N THR A 544 -12.77 51.26 -48.32
CA THR A 544 -13.44 50.35 -49.31
C THR A 544 -12.81 50.06 -50.72
N THR A 545 -12.97 48.91 -51.40
CA THR A 545 -13.99 47.82 -51.36
C THR A 545 -13.49 46.54 -52.08
N TRP A 546 -14.03 45.37 -51.67
CA TRP A 546 -14.19 44.08 -52.41
C TRP A 546 -13.04 43.06 -52.51
N SER A 547 -13.44 41.78 -52.54
CA SER A 547 -12.64 40.54 -52.49
C SER A 547 -12.96 39.64 -53.72
N PRO A 548 -12.28 38.49 -53.93
CA PRO A 548 -12.77 37.24 -53.29
C PRO A 548 -11.70 36.14 -52.99
N MET A 549 -12.03 35.23 -52.04
CA MET A 549 -11.64 33.78 -51.96
C MET A 549 -10.12 33.41 -52.00
N THR A 550 -9.52 32.59 -51.13
CA THR A 550 -9.88 31.51 -50.18
C THR A 550 -8.61 31.11 -49.38
N PRO A 551 -8.61 30.19 -48.40
CA PRO A 551 -9.69 29.66 -47.55
C PRO A 551 -9.47 30.03 -46.05
N SER A 552 -10.43 29.71 -45.18
CA SER A 552 -10.38 30.08 -43.76
C SER A 552 -9.78 28.98 -42.85
N THR A 553 -8.70 29.29 -42.13
CA THR A 553 -8.36 28.60 -40.86
C THR A 553 -9.02 29.35 -39.68
N PRO A 554 -9.84 28.68 -38.84
CA PRO A 554 -10.50 29.33 -37.71
C PRO A 554 -9.51 29.55 -36.55
N ARG A 555 -9.14 30.80 -36.29
CA ARG A 555 -8.30 31.15 -35.13
C ARG A 555 -9.14 31.14 -33.84
N SER A 556 -9.33 29.96 -33.26
CA SER A 556 -10.07 29.78 -32.01
C SER A 556 -9.29 30.27 -30.78
N THR A 557 -9.26 31.59 -30.57
CA THR A 557 -8.77 32.18 -29.31
C THR A 557 -9.90 32.28 -28.29
N SER A 558 -10.30 31.14 -27.73
CA SER A 558 -11.12 31.06 -26.52
C SER A 558 -10.28 31.45 -25.30
N SER A 559 -10.03 32.75 -25.13
CA SER A 559 -9.31 33.28 -23.97
C SER A 559 -10.18 33.14 -22.72
N SER A 560 -9.94 32.09 -21.94
CA SER A 560 -10.48 31.95 -20.58
C SER A 560 -9.89 33.06 -19.70
N THR A 561 -10.68 34.08 -19.40
CA THR A 561 -10.27 35.18 -18.51
C THR A 561 -10.17 34.66 -17.08
N MET A 562 -8.94 34.56 -16.57
CA MET A 562 -8.65 34.14 -15.19
C MET A 562 -9.49 34.92 -14.17
N THR A 563 -10.11 34.19 -13.24
CA THR A 563 -11.03 34.79 -12.26
C THR A 563 -10.30 35.62 -11.20
N SER A 564 -11.04 36.47 -10.49
CA SER A 564 -10.47 37.28 -9.38
C SER A 564 -9.90 36.44 -8.24
N ARG A 565 -10.41 35.21 -8.04
CA ARG A 565 -9.91 34.27 -7.02
C ARG A 565 -8.64 33.58 -7.50
N GLU A 566 -8.61 33.06 -8.72
CA GLU A 566 -7.39 32.49 -9.33
C GLU A 566 -6.25 33.54 -9.39
N ALA A 567 -6.57 34.78 -9.74
CA ALA A 567 -5.61 35.89 -9.74
C ALA A 567 -5.07 36.24 -8.34
N PHE A 568 -5.89 36.09 -7.29
CA PHE A 568 -5.45 36.23 -5.90
C PHE A 568 -4.54 35.07 -5.48
N LEU A 569 -4.90 33.83 -5.83
CA LEU A 569 -4.14 32.62 -5.51
C LEU A 569 -2.77 32.62 -6.21
N LEU A 570 -2.72 32.90 -7.51
CA LEU A 570 -1.46 33.06 -8.27
C LEU A 570 -0.59 34.19 -7.69
N ARG A 571 -1.20 35.27 -7.18
CA ARG A 571 -0.46 36.32 -6.46
C ARG A 571 0.06 35.81 -5.09
N SER A 572 -0.69 34.97 -4.39
CA SER A 572 -0.27 34.35 -3.13
C SER A 572 0.97 33.48 -3.34
N TYR A 573 0.99 32.64 -4.39
CA TYR A 573 2.15 31.85 -4.81
C TYR A 573 3.42 32.71 -4.94
N ILE A 574 3.35 33.74 -5.80
CA ILE A 574 4.47 34.65 -6.11
C ILE A 574 4.99 35.37 -4.86
N ASN A 575 4.12 35.79 -3.95
CA ASN A 575 4.51 36.65 -2.82
C ASN A 575 4.83 35.88 -1.53
N LYS A 576 4.54 34.58 -1.46
CA LYS A 576 4.73 33.76 -0.25
C LYS A 576 5.45 32.45 -0.54
N ILE A 577 4.87 31.61 -1.41
CA ILE A 577 5.21 30.19 -1.54
C ILE A 577 6.46 29.97 -2.40
N SER A 578 6.61 30.70 -3.51
CA SER A 578 7.76 30.49 -4.41
C SER A 578 9.11 30.74 -3.75
N HIS A 579 9.17 31.59 -2.73
CA HIS A 579 10.40 31.86 -1.97
C HIS A 579 10.90 30.64 -1.17
N TRP A 580 10.02 29.69 -0.84
CA TRP A 580 10.40 28.42 -0.21
C TRP A 580 11.03 27.46 -1.24
N LEU A 581 10.50 27.47 -2.47
CA LEU A 581 11.03 26.74 -3.62
C LEU A 581 12.37 27.32 -4.12
N ASP A 582 12.55 28.63 -4.06
CA ASP A 582 13.74 29.33 -4.56
C ASP A 582 14.87 29.48 -3.53
N ILE A 583 14.72 28.97 -2.30
CA ILE A 583 15.65 29.24 -1.18
C ILE A 583 17.11 28.84 -1.45
N CYS A 584 17.35 27.86 -2.32
CA CYS A 584 18.68 27.47 -2.80
C CYS A 584 18.89 27.73 -4.31
N ASP A 585 17.98 28.45 -4.96
CA ASP A 585 18.10 28.92 -6.34
C ASP A 585 18.24 30.45 -6.41
N SER A 586 19.48 30.92 -6.54
CA SER A 586 19.82 32.32 -6.77
C SER A 586 19.27 32.91 -8.08
N GLY A 587 18.74 32.10 -9.00
CA GLY A 587 17.98 32.55 -10.17
C GLY A 587 16.51 32.86 -9.87
N SER A 588 15.99 32.41 -8.73
CA SER A 588 14.58 32.45 -8.33
C SER A 588 13.63 32.02 -9.45
N THR A 589 13.89 30.85 -10.02
CA THR A 589 13.19 30.34 -11.20
C THR A 589 11.73 29.97 -10.92
N PHE A 590 11.39 29.50 -9.72
CA PHE A 590 10.00 29.25 -9.34
C PHE A 590 9.20 30.54 -9.19
N ASN A 591 9.77 31.60 -8.60
CA ASN A 591 9.13 32.92 -8.52
C ASN A 591 8.94 33.56 -9.90
N THR A 592 9.96 33.45 -10.76
CA THR A 592 10.02 34.25 -11.98
C THR A 592 9.38 33.58 -13.19
N GLU A 593 9.53 32.27 -13.36
CA GLU A 593 9.18 31.57 -14.62
C GLU A 593 7.92 30.71 -14.51
N VAL A 594 7.68 30.02 -13.38
CA VAL A 594 6.44 29.24 -13.18
C VAL A 594 5.16 30.08 -13.37
N PRO A 595 5.05 31.33 -12.87
CA PRO A 595 3.87 32.16 -13.11
C PRO A 595 3.68 32.55 -14.57
N ARG A 596 4.76 32.66 -15.36
CA ARG A 596 4.66 32.93 -16.81
C ARG A 596 4.10 31.70 -17.54
N ARG A 597 4.60 30.51 -17.18
CA ARG A 597 4.11 29.24 -17.71
C ARG A 597 2.65 28.98 -17.31
N ALA A 598 2.27 29.30 -16.06
CA ALA A 598 0.88 29.20 -15.58
C ALA A 598 -0.13 30.05 -16.38
N LEU A 599 0.27 31.18 -16.99
CA LEU A 599 -0.62 31.97 -17.84
C LEU A 599 -0.94 31.31 -19.20
N HIS A 600 -0.23 30.23 -19.56
CA HIS A 600 -0.29 29.60 -20.88
C HIS A 600 -0.43 28.06 -20.86
N VAL A 601 -0.06 27.41 -19.75
CA VAL A 601 -0.10 25.96 -19.56
C VAL A 601 -1.10 25.61 -18.45
N PRO A 602 -2.29 25.03 -18.76
CA PRO A 602 -3.32 24.76 -17.77
C PRO A 602 -2.89 23.84 -16.63
N MET A 603 -2.03 22.86 -16.89
CA MET A 603 -1.52 21.93 -15.88
C MET A 603 -0.72 22.66 -14.78
N VAL A 604 0.26 23.48 -15.18
CA VAL A 604 1.06 24.32 -14.26
C VAL A 604 0.16 25.30 -13.50
N LEU A 605 -0.85 25.88 -14.17
CA LEU A 605 -1.82 26.76 -13.52
C LEU A 605 -2.58 26.03 -12.41
N LYS A 606 -3.10 24.82 -12.66
CA LYS A 606 -3.89 24.07 -11.68
C LYS A 606 -3.05 23.57 -10.50
N ALA A 607 -1.81 23.13 -10.74
CA ALA A 607 -0.86 22.83 -9.66
C ALA A 607 -0.60 24.05 -8.75
N VAL A 608 -0.27 25.21 -9.35
CA VAL A 608 -0.02 26.46 -8.61
C VAL A 608 -1.26 26.91 -7.83
N LEU A 609 -2.45 26.80 -8.42
CA LEU A 609 -3.72 27.16 -7.76
C LEU A 609 -4.06 26.24 -6.59
N ALA A 610 -3.86 24.92 -6.73
CA ALA A 610 -4.06 23.95 -5.66
C ALA A 610 -3.17 24.26 -4.45
N LEU A 611 -1.85 24.33 -4.65
CA LEU A 611 -0.88 24.66 -3.60
C LEU A 611 -1.19 26.03 -2.95
N SER A 612 -1.59 27.01 -3.74
CA SER A 612 -1.96 28.34 -3.23
C SER A 612 -3.24 28.34 -2.40
N ALA A 613 -4.25 27.57 -2.82
CA ALA A 613 -5.52 27.48 -2.11
C ALA A 613 -5.37 26.71 -0.79
N ARG A 614 -4.56 25.65 -0.76
CA ARG A 614 -4.24 24.91 0.46
C ARG A 614 -3.48 25.75 1.48
N HIS A 615 -2.45 26.47 1.03
CA HIS A 615 -1.78 27.47 1.87
C HIS A 615 -2.76 28.53 2.40
N ASP A 616 -3.68 29.03 1.58
CA ASP A 616 -4.68 30.02 1.99
C ASP A 616 -5.68 29.45 3.00
N ALA A 617 -6.10 28.19 2.84
CA ALA A 617 -6.96 27.46 3.77
C ALA A 617 -6.28 27.25 5.13
N ILE A 618 -5.06 26.70 5.15
CA ILE A 618 -4.26 26.50 6.37
C ILE A 618 -4.07 27.81 7.14
N MET A 619 -3.67 28.88 6.44
CA MET A 619 -3.42 30.19 7.08
C MET A 619 -4.68 30.94 7.52
N SER A 620 -5.88 30.48 7.14
CA SER A 620 -7.17 31.11 7.50
C SER A 620 -8.06 30.23 8.37
N GLY A 621 -7.74 28.94 8.55
CA GLY A 621 -8.62 27.96 9.17
C GLY A 621 -9.85 27.63 8.33
N ALA A 622 -9.79 27.84 7.01
CA ALA A 622 -10.89 27.57 6.09
C ALA A 622 -10.86 26.12 5.56
N SER A 623 -11.94 25.71 4.88
CA SER A 623 -12.03 24.37 4.26
C SER A 623 -11.24 24.30 2.95
N ASP A 624 -10.46 23.22 2.81
CA ASP A 624 -9.52 22.97 1.70
C ASP A 624 -10.19 22.60 0.35
N TRP A 625 -11.53 22.55 0.28
CA TRP A 625 -12.28 22.04 -0.89
C TRP A 625 -11.89 22.67 -2.23
N GLU A 626 -11.59 23.98 -2.25
CA GLU A 626 -11.16 24.70 -3.46
C GLU A 626 -9.79 24.19 -3.93
N ALA A 627 -8.90 23.88 -2.99
CA ALA A 627 -7.57 23.36 -3.27
C ALA A 627 -7.66 21.92 -3.81
N SER A 628 -8.52 21.10 -3.20
CA SER A 628 -8.83 19.75 -3.68
C SER A 628 -9.41 19.75 -5.10
N GLU A 629 -10.26 20.72 -5.45
CA GLU A 629 -10.85 20.80 -6.79
C GLU A 629 -9.81 21.22 -7.85
N TYR A 630 -8.91 22.17 -7.56
CA TYR A 630 -7.78 22.46 -8.45
C TYR A 630 -6.78 21.30 -8.53
N HIS A 631 -6.57 20.55 -7.44
CA HIS A 631 -5.74 19.36 -7.41
C HIS A 631 -6.27 18.29 -8.36
N SER A 632 -7.55 17.92 -8.26
CA SER A 632 -8.19 16.97 -9.19
C SER A 632 -8.09 17.43 -10.66
N GLN A 633 -8.33 18.72 -10.94
CA GLN A 633 -8.17 19.28 -12.29
C GLN A 633 -6.73 19.22 -12.80
N CYS A 634 -5.72 19.24 -11.92
CA CYS A 634 -4.32 19.05 -12.30
C CYS A 634 -3.98 17.57 -12.53
N VAL A 635 -4.48 16.66 -11.69
CA VAL A 635 -4.27 15.21 -11.81
C VAL A 635 -4.88 14.66 -13.10
N GLU A 636 -6.07 15.12 -13.51
CA GLU A 636 -6.66 14.76 -14.81
C GLU A 636 -5.74 15.11 -15.99
N LEU A 637 -5.11 16.30 -15.96
CA LEU A 637 -4.17 16.75 -17.00
C LEU A 637 -2.85 15.98 -16.94
N LEU A 638 -2.36 15.65 -15.75
CA LEU A 638 -1.13 14.88 -15.53
C LEU A 638 -1.29 13.42 -16.00
N LEU A 639 -2.42 12.78 -15.70
CA LEU A 639 -2.74 11.43 -16.20
C LEU A 639 -2.82 11.41 -17.73
N ALA A 640 -3.43 12.43 -18.34
CA ALA A 640 -3.45 12.58 -19.79
C ALA A 640 -2.06 12.85 -20.40
N ALA A 641 -1.14 13.44 -19.63
CA ALA A 641 0.24 13.68 -20.04
C ALA A 641 1.12 12.41 -19.92
N LEU A 642 0.94 11.63 -18.85
CA LEU A 642 1.60 10.35 -18.55
C LEU A 642 1.16 9.20 -19.48
N ALA A 643 -0.03 9.27 -20.06
CA ALA A 643 -0.52 8.30 -21.05
C ALA A 643 0.17 8.37 -22.44
N ARG A 644 1.31 9.07 -22.53
CA ARG A 644 2.12 9.27 -23.75
C ARG A 644 3.54 8.74 -23.50
N PRO A 645 4.34 8.45 -24.55
CA PRO A 645 5.71 7.96 -24.37
C PRO A 645 6.60 8.93 -23.56
N GLU A 646 7.56 8.40 -22.79
CA GLU A 646 8.44 9.16 -21.89
C GLU A 646 9.20 10.28 -22.64
N GLU A 647 9.57 10.06 -23.90
CA GLU A 647 10.18 11.08 -24.79
C GLU A 647 9.33 12.35 -25.00
N THR A 648 8.04 12.32 -24.62
CA THR A 648 7.09 13.43 -24.73
C THR A 648 6.80 14.14 -23.41
N TYR A 649 7.47 13.75 -22.32
CA TYR A 649 7.41 14.45 -21.04
C TYR A 649 8.15 15.79 -21.15
N ASP A 650 7.52 16.88 -20.71
CA ASP A 650 8.08 18.23 -20.81
C ASP A 650 8.35 18.84 -19.43
N ASP A 651 9.16 19.91 -19.40
CA ASP A 651 9.43 20.71 -18.19
C ASP A 651 8.16 20.93 -17.34
N ASN A 652 7.06 21.27 -18.01
CA ASN A 652 5.83 21.72 -17.39
C ASN A 652 5.15 20.59 -16.61
N MET A 653 5.26 19.34 -17.09
CA MET A 653 4.84 18.16 -16.36
C MET A 653 5.66 17.97 -15.08
N LEU A 654 6.99 18.06 -15.17
CA LEU A 654 7.90 17.90 -14.03
C LEU A 654 7.69 18.97 -12.95
N ILE A 655 7.59 20.24 -13.38
CA ILE A 655 7.26 21.38 -12.51
C ILE A 655 5.91 21.15 -11.79
N SER A 656 4.91 20.62 -12.50
CA SER A 656 3.59 20.36 -11.92
C SER A 656 3.64 19.24 -10.89
N VAL A 657 4.38 18.15 -11.15
CA VAL A 657 4.59 17.05 -10.18
C VAL A 657 5.22 17.55 -8.88
N VAL A 658 6.31 18.34 -8.96
CA VAL A 658 6.97 18.90 -7.76
C VAL A 658 6.02 19.81 -6.97
N ILE A 659 5.22 20.63 -7.66
CA ILE A 659 4.26 21.55 -7.00
C ILE A 659 3.09 20.79 -6.36
N LEU A 660 2.61 19.69 -6.96
CA LEU A 660 1.59 18.83 -6.34
C LEU A 660 2.15 18.09 -5.12
N ARG A 661 3.39 17.59 -5.17
CA ARG A 661 3.99 16.92 -4.00
C ARG A 661 4.16 17.87 -2.80
N ILE A 662 4.46 19.16 -3.03
CA ILE A 662 4.49 20.17 -1.95
C ILE A 662 3.07 20.47 -1.42
N TYR A 663 2.03 20.36 -2.26
CA TYR A 663 0.64 20.46 -1.80
C TYR A 663 0.26 19.29 -0.87
N GLU A 664 0.74 18.07 -1.15
CA GLU A 664 0.59 16.91 -0.25
C GLU A 664 1.36 17.10 1.06
N GLU A 665 2.61 17.57 0.99
CA GLU A 665 3.50 17.78 2.16
C GLU A 665 3.02 18.85 3.16
N LEU A 666 2.00 19.65 2.79
CA LEU A 666 1.32 20.58 3.69
C LEU A 666 0.13 19.96 4.46
N GLU A 667 -0.17 18.67 4.28
CA GLU A 667 -1.31 17.99 4.92
C GLU A 667 -0.95 17.36 6.28
N SER A 668 -1.38 18.00 7.37
CA SER A 668 -1.00 17.62 8.74
C SER A 668 -1.78 16.44 9.34
N THR A 669 -2.80 15.93 8.66
CA THR A 669 -3.68 14.84 9.14
C THR A 669 -3.52 13.52 8.39
N THR A 670 -3.03 13.59 7.16
CA THR A 670 -3.11 12.50 6.18
C THR A 670 -2.04 12.70 5.10
N ASP A 671 -0.77 12.41 5.42
CA ASP A 671 0.22 12.06 4.38
C ASP A 671 -0.11 10.64 3.90
N GLU A 672 -1.22 10.53 3.15
CA GLU A 672 -1.47 9.38 2.29
C GLU A 672 -0.48 9.51 1.12
N LYS A 673 0.70 8.89 1.29
CA LYS A 673 1.94 8.99 0.50
C LYS A 673 1.82 8.47 -0.95
N CYS A 674 0.73 8.78 -1.63
CA CYS A 674 0.20 8.07 -2.79
C CYS A 674 0.68 8.60 -4.16
N HIS A 675 1.76 9.39 -4.20
CA HIS A 675 2.27 9.96 -5.45
C HIS A 675 3.77 9.74 -5.72
N TRP A 676 4.55 9.11 -4.83
CA TRP A 676 6.00 8.94 -5.04
C TRP A 676 6.39 7.70 -5.87
N LEU A 677 5.70 6.55 -5.72
CA LEU A 677 6.13 5.28 -6.37
C LEU A 677 5.68 5.12 -7.83
N GLY A 678 4.68 5.88 -8.31
CA GLY A 678 3.91 5.54 -9.52
C GLY A 678 4.64 5.51 -10.87
N SER A 679 5.95 5.82 -10.96
CA SER A 679 6.80 5.31 -12.04
C SER A 679 8.30 5.59 -11.85
N ASN A 680 9.12 4.56 -12.07
CA ASN A 680 10.57 4.71 -12.33
C ASN A 680 10.87 5.65 -13.53
N ARG A 681 9.92 5.78 -14.47
CA ARG A 681 9.98 6.73 -15.61
C ARG A 681 10.08 8.19 -15.16
N LEU A 682 9.31 8.59 -14.13
CA LEU A 682 9.43 9.93 -13.54
C LEU A 682 10.76 10.10 -12.80
N LEU A 683 11.23 9.11 -12.04
CA LEU A 683 12.53 9.15 -11.35
C LEU A 683 13.69 9.34 -12.34
N ASN A 684 13.70 8.56 -13.42
CA ASN A 684 14.70 8.65 -14.48
C ASN A 684 14.66 10.02 -15.19
N THR A 685 13.46 10.55 -15.45
CA THR A 685 13.30 11.89 -16.04
C THR A 685 13.80 12.99 -15.10
N MET A 686 13.49 12.90 -13.80
CA MET A 686 13.95 13.86 -12.77
C MET A 686 15.46 13.80 -12.53
N SER A 687 16.09 12.62 -12.62
CA SER A 687 17.56 12.50 -12.60
C SER A 687 18.18 13.16 -13.84
N ARG A 688 17.67 12.88 -15.05
CA ARG A 688 18.17 13.49 -16.30
C ARG A 688 18.03 15.01 -16.29
N ALA A 689 17.00 15.55 -15.64
CA ALA A 689 16.80 16.98 -15.44
C ALA A 689 17.89 17.67 -14.60
N ALA A 690 18.62 16.95 -13.74
CA ALA A 690 19.56 17.51 -12.75
C ALA A 690 20.78 18.28 -13.32
N SER A 691 21.02 18.18 -14.63
CA SER A 691 22.09 18.92 -15.34
C SER A 691 21.58 19.73 -16.54
N SER A 692 20.26 19.92 -16.65
CA SER A 692 19.62 20.62 -17.78
C SER A 692 19.74 22.15 -17.75
N GLY A 693 20.01 22.72 -16.58
CA GLY A 693 20.00 24.15 -16.31
C GLY A 693 18.60 24.76 -16.08
N GLY A 694 18.57 25.93 -15.42
CA GLY A 694 17.36 26.72 -15.25
C GLY A 694 16.28 26.05 -14.39
N LEU A 695 15.01 26.29 -14.72
CA LEU A 695 13.86 25.83 -13.93
C LEU A 695 13.76 24.29 -13.84
N THR A 696 14.20 23.57 -14.87
CA THR A 696 14.15 22.11 -14.90
C THR A 696 15.23 21.48 -14.03
N GLU A 697 16.42 22.09 -13.97
CA GLU A 697 17.44 21.79 -12.95
C GLU A 697 16.94 22.16 -11.54
N ALA A 698 16.35 23.35 -11.35
CA ALA A 698 15.81 23.76 -10.04
C ALA A 698 14.70 22.83 -9.51
N ALA A 699 13.81 22.36 -10.38
CA ALA A 699 12.77 21.39 -10.04
C ALA A 699 13.37 20.02 -9.66
N SER A 700 14.39 19.57 -10.38
CA SER A 700 15.15 18.36 -10.04
C SER A 700 15.82 18.48 -8.65
N TRP A 701 16.43 19.63 -8.32
CA TRP A 701 16.97 19.87 -6.98
C TRP A 701 15.91 19.92 -5.86
N GLN A 702 14.68 20.34 -6.15
CA GLN A 702 13.58 20.22 -5.19
C GLN A 702 13.11 18.77 -5.03
N PHE A 703 12.99 18.03 -6.14
CA PHE A 703 12.67 16.60 -6.11
C PHE A 703 13.69 15.78 -5.30
N LEU A 704 14.98 16.13 -5.36
CA LEU A 704 16.02 15.50 -4.52
C LEU A 704 15.76 15.69 -3.01
N ARG A 705 15.29 16.85 -2.57
CA ARG A 705 14.94 17.08 -1.16
C ARG A 705 13.75 16.23 -0.72
N GLN A 706 12.75 16.09 -1.59
CA GLN A 706 11.57 15.26 -1.35
C GLN A 706 11.94 13.78 -1.29
N ALA A 707 12.89 13.32 -2.13
CA ALA A 707 13.46 11.98 -2.06
C ALA A 707 14.27 11.73 -0.77
N ILE A 708 15.09 12.70 -0.32
CA ILE A 708 15.81 12.62 0.97
C ILE A 708 14.81 12.50 2.13
N TYR A 709 13.79 13.36 2.17
CA TYR A 709 12.74 13.31 3.18
C TYR A 709 11.99 11.96 3.16
N ALA A 710 11.64 11.46 1.98
CA ALA A 710 10.99 10.16 1.82
C ALA A 710 11.87 9.01 2.34
N SER A 711 13.14 8.92 1.92
CA SER A 711 14.06 7.88 2.38
C SER A 711 14.25 7.87 3.89
N ILE A 712 14.42 9.04 4.52
CA ILE A 712 14.57 9.15 5.99
C ILE A 712 13.26 8.76 6.71
N VAL A 713 12.13 9.38 6.35
CA VAL A 713 10.86 9.23 7.08
C VAL A 713 10.17 7.89 6.81
N GLN A 714 10.50 7.21 5.71
CA GLN A 714 9.95 5.89 5.34
C GLN A 714 10.94 4.74 5.56
N ASN A 715 12.19 5.05 5.96
CA ASN A 715 13.31 4.10 6.07
C ASN A 715 13.47 3.26 4.80
N GLN A 716 13.54 3.93 3.64
CA GLN A 716 13.63 3.32 2.31
C GLN A 716 14.93 3.71 1.58
N PRO A 717 15.52 2.81 0.76
CA PRO A 717 16.70 3.13 -0.03
C PRO A 717 16.47 4.29 -1.01
N MET A 718 17.54 5.02 -1.32
CA MET A 718 17.50 6.15 -2.27
C MET A 718 17.39 5.64 -3.71
N GLN A 719 16.18 5.57 -4.26
CA GLN A 719 15.90 5.06 -5.62
C GLN A 719 16.36 6.00 -6.76
N LEU A 720 16.90 7.18 -6.45
CA LEU A 720 17.17 8.25 -7.42
C LEU A 720 18.63 8.24 -7.88
N ASP A 721 18.89 8.06 -9.18
CA ASP A 721 20.25 8.12 -9.74
C ASP A 721 20.90 9.50 -9.55
N LEU A 722 21.91 9.55 -8.67
CA LEU A 722 22.63 10.77 -8.31
C LEU A 722 23.72 11.19 -9.33
N ARG A 723 24.12 10.33 -10.27
CA ARG A 723 25.24 10.57 -11.20
C ARG A 723 25.03 11.77 -12.15
N ASN A 724 23.77 12.14 -12.39
CA ASN A 724 23.44 13.34 -13.17
C ASN A 724 23.52 14.63 -12.35
N TYR A 725 23.34 14.58 -11.03
CA TYR A 725 23.44 15.75 -10.16
C TYR A 725 24.89 16.25 -10.06
N GLU A 726 25.89 15.36 -10.05
CA GLU A 726 27.33 15.73 -10.09
C GLU A 726 27.68 16.64 -11.28
N ARG A 727 26.91 16.56 -12.37
CA ARG A 727 27.13 17.33 -13.61
C ARG A 727 26.46 18.71 -13.58
N SER A 728 25.61 18.97 -12.59
CA SER A 728 24.85 20.21 -12.35
C SER A 728 25.69 21.50 -12.47
N SER A 729 25.01 22.62 -12.71
CA SER A 729 25.60 23.96 -12.61
C SER A 729 26.02 24.31 -11.18
N VAL A 730 25.39 23.70 -10.16
CA VAL A 730 25.65 23.89 -8.72
C VAL A 730 27.13 23.75 -8.37
N PHE A 731 27.77 22.65 -8.75
CA PHE A 731 29.17 22.36 -8.37
C PHE A 731 30.22 23.29 -9.01
N LYS A 732 29.79 24.25 -9.83
CA LYS A 732 30.62 25.27 -10.50
C LYS A 732 30.30 26.69 -10.03
N ARG A 733 29.34 26.85 -9.11
CA ARG A 733 28.84 28.13 -8.59
C ARG A 733 29.37 28.39 -7.17
N GLY A 734 29.76 29.63 -6.91
CA GLY A 734 30.30 30.10 -5.62
C GLY A 734 29.30 30.93 -4.80
N ASP A 735 28.02 30.59 -4.85
CA ASP A 735 26.95 31.26 -4.11
C ASP A 735 26.36 30.37 -3.00
N ASP A 736 25.70 30.98 -2.02
CA ASP A 736 25.16 30.27 -0.86
C ASP A 736 24.11 29.19 -1.21
N GLY A 737 23.39 29.36 -2.33
CA GLY A 737 22.40 28.38 -2.80
C GLY A 737 23.06 27.12 -3.35
N ALA A 738 24.11 27.30 -4.16
CA ALA A 738 24.98 26.21 -4.58
C ALA A 738 25.69 25.54 -3.40
N TYR A 739 26.09 26.32 -2.39
CA TYR A 739 26.70 25.82 -1.16
C TYR A 739 25.76 24.89 -0.37
N ALA A 740 24.48 25.25 -0.27
CA ALA A 740 23.43 24.40 0.31
C ALA A 740 23.15 23.14 -0.52
N ASN A 741 22.99 23.29 -1.84
CA ASN A 741 22.76 22.14 -2.72
C ASN A 741 23.91 21.10 -2.66
N THR A 742 25.14 21.55 -2.40
CA THR A 742 26.31 20.66 -2.22
C THR A 742 26.17 19.72 -1.02
N ILE A 743 25.80 20.22 0.17
CA ILE A 743 25.61 19.37 1.36
C ILE A 743 24.35 18.50 1.26
N ILE A 744 23.31 18.98 0.59
CA ILE A 744 22.09 18.21 0.28
C ILE A 744 22.43 17.01 -0.62
N PHE A 745 23.30 17.19 -1.62
CA PHE A 745 23.80 16.09 -2.43
C PHE A 745 24.65 15.09 -1.63
N TYR A 746 25.54 15.56 -0.74
CA TYR A 746 26.30 14.65 0.12
C TYR A 746 25.39 13.89 1.10
N CYS A 747 24.34 14.52 1.63
CA CYS A 747 23.31 13.84 2.42
C CYS A 747 22.64 12.71 1.61
N ALA A 748 22.25 12.96 0.36
CA ALA A 748 21.70 11.92 -0.52
C ALA A 748 22.70 10.79 -0.80
N ARG A 749 24.00 11.08 -1.01
CA ARG A 749 25.05 10.05 -1.18
C ARG A 749 25.29 9.25 0.09
N ILE A 750 25.23 9.87 1.28
CA ILE A 750 25.31 9.15 2.57
C ILE A 750 24.12 8.20 2.70
N ILE A 751 22.89 8.67 2.44
CA ILE A 751 21.68 7.83 2.50
C ILE A 751 21.78 6.67 1.50
N GLN A 752 22.25 6.92 0.27
CA GLN A 752 22.47 5.87 -0.73
C GLN A 752 23.46 4.81 -0.21
N LEU A 753 24.67 5.23 0.19
CA LEU A 753 25.75 4.36 0.66
C LEU A 753 25.35 3.54 1.90
N CYS A 754 24.64 4.16 2.86
CA CYS A 754 24.08 3.47 4.02
C CYS A 754 22.92 2.52 3.66
N SER A 755 22.20 2.75 2.56
CA SER A 755 21.08 1.89 2.13
C SER A 755 21.51 0.66 1.32
N GLU A 756 22.65 0.73 0.62
CA GLU A 756 23.26 -0.38 -0.11
C GLU A 756 23.88 -1.43 0.85
N GLY A 757 24.19 -1.03 2.09
CA GLY A 757 24.82 -1.84 3.14
C GLY A 757 23.94 -2.88 3.85
N HIS A 758 23.20 -3.71 3.09
CA HIS A 758 22.47 -4.87 3.63
C HIS A 758 23.03 -6.24 3.17
N VAL A 759 24.04 -6.26 2.30
CA VAL A 759 24.75 -7.48 1.86
C VAL A 759 26.26 -7.22 1.67
N ALA A 760 26.64 -6.05 1.17
CA ALA A 760 28.02 -5.60 1.19
C ALA A 760 28.32 -4.83 2.50
N ALA A 761 29.56 -4.94 2.99
CA ALA A 761 30.07 -3.93 3.91
C ALA A 761 30.11 -2.57 3.19
N VAL A 762 29.84 -1.47 3.90
CA VAL A 762 30.05 -0.12 3.37
C VAL A 762 31.51 0.01 2.97
N ASP A 763 31.76 0.41 1.72
CA ASP A 763 33.12 0.58 1.21
C ASP A 763 33.84 1.65 2.04
N GLU A 764 34.90 1.25 2.74
CA GLU A 764 35.65 2.14 3.62
C GLU A 764 36.34 3.27 2.84
N GLU A 765 36.68 3.09 1.55
CA GLU A 765 37.28 4.12 0.72
C GLU A 765 36.24 5.17 0.31
N ASP A 766 35.06 4.73 -0.13
CA ASP A 766 33.94 5.61 -0.53
C ASP A 766 33.38 6.38 0.69
N TRP A 767 33.32 5.74 1.87
CA TRP A 767 32.99 6.41 3.14
C TRP A 767 34.06 7.42 3.58
N HIS A 768 35.36 7.10 3.48
CA HIS A 768 36.42 8.04 3.83
C HIS A 768 36.49 9.24 2.89
N ASP A 769 36.28 9.05 1.59
CA ASP A 769 36.18 10.17 0.64
C ASP A 769 34.95 11.05 0.92
N LEU A 770 33.77 10.45 1.08
CA LEU A 770 32.54 11.20 1.35
C LEU A 770 32.61 11.95 2.70
N SER A 771 33.15 11.33 3.73
CA SER A 771 33.44 11.98 5.03
C SER A 771 34.45 13.12 4.87
N SER A 772 35.55 12.91 4.13
CA SER A 772 36.55 13.94 3.84
C SER A 772 35.97 15.13 3.07
N ARG A 773 35.04 14.88 2.14
CA ARG A 773 34.32 15.92 1.38
C ARG A 773 33.36 16.71 2.26
N VAL A 774 32.66 16.06 3.20
CA VAL A 774 31.79 16.73 4.18
C VAL A 774 32.62 17.55 5.17
N GLU A 775 33.75 17.03 5.68
CA GLU A 775 34.70 17.82 6.47
C GLU A 775 35.22 19.04 5.70
N GLN A 776 35.59 18.86 4.43
CA GLN A 776 36.14 19.94 3.64
C GLN A 776 35.08 21.02 3.35
N TRP A 777 33.84 20.62 3.05
CA TRP A 777 32.69 21.54 2.99
C TRP A 777 32.42 22.21 4.35
N TYR A 778 32.65 21.55 5.48
CA TYR A 778 32.52 22.16 6.81
C TYR A 778 33.66 23.16 7.11
N ARG A 779 34.86 22.96 6.54
CA ARG A 779 36.00 23.89 6.64
C ARG A 779 35.86 25.10 5.73
N ASP A 780 35.38 24.92 4.50
CA ASP A 780 35.34 25.95 3.45
C ASP A 780 34.10 26.87 3.50
N ARG A 781 33.28 26.79 4.57
CA ARG A 781 32.03 27.56 4.72
C ARG A 781 32.23 29.07 4.50
N PRO A 782 31.46 29.70 3.60
CA PRO A 782 31.58 31.13 3.35
C PRO A 782 31.11 31.95 4.55
N VAL A 783 31.57 33.19 4.65
CA VAL A 783 31.30 34.08 5.81
C VAL A 783 29.80 34.34 6.03
N SER A 784 29.01 34.27 4.95
CA SER A 784 27.53 34.33 4.95
C SER A 784 26.84 33.22 5.77
N TRP A 785 27.51 32.07 5.96
CA TRP A 785 27.04 30.91 6.73
C TRP A 785 27.51 30.93 8.20
N GLN A 786 28.31 31.92 8.61
CA GLN A 786 28.71 32.06 10.01
C GLN A 786 27.57 32.68 10.83
N PRO A 787 27.30 32.21 12.06
CA PRO A 787 26.27 32.80 12.90
C PRO A 787 26.69 34.21 13.35
N LEU A 788 25.84 35.20 13.03
CA LEU A 788 25.93 36.57 13.50
C LEU A 788 25.71 36.66 15.02
N GLN A 789 24.87 35.75 15.54
CA GLN A 789 24.68 35.52 16.97
C GLN A 789 24.41 34.03 17.21
N TYR A 790 24.96 33.51 18.31
CA TYR A 790 24.71 32.18 18.83
C TYR A 790 24.28 32.29 20.30
N LYS A 791 23.37 31.42 20.76
CA LYS A 791 23.00 31.26 22.17
C LYS A 791 22.82 29.78 22.49
N ASP A 792 23.56 29.24 23.44
CA ASP A 792 23.40 27.85 23.92
C ASP A 792 21.97 27.55 24.38
N ALA A 793 21.55 26.30 24.22
CA ALA A 793 20.25 25.81 24.70
C ALA A 793 20.06 26.10 26.20
N ASN A 794 18.86 26.54 26.57
CA ASN A 794 18.48 26.78 27.96
C ASN A 794 17.02 26.33 28.21
N PRO A 795 16.80 25.06 28.61
CA PRO A 795 15.46 24.54 28.92
C PRO A 795 14.73 25.35 30.00
N ALA A 796 15.45 25.98 30.95
CA ALA A 796 14.84 26.82 32.00
C ALA A 796 14.26 28.15 31.47
N GLU A 797 14.66 28.59 30.27
CA GLU A 797 14.09 29.73 29.54
C GLU A 797 13.04 29.29 28.50
N ASN A 798 12.56 28.04 28.57
CA ASN A 798 11.72 27.41 27.55
C ASN A 798 12.37 27.41 26.15
N ARG A 799 13.71 27.26 26.12
CA ARG A 799 14.54 27.32 24.91
C ARG A 799 15.38 26.05 24.78
N PRO A 800 14.77 24.89 24.46
CA PRO A 800 15.42 23.58 24.53
C PRO A 800 16.54 23.37 23.49
N PHE A 801 16.56 24.18 22.43
CA PHE A 801 17.56 24.14 21.35
C PHE A 801 18.41 25.42 21.35
N PRO A 802 19.65 25.39 20.82
CA PRO A 802 20.44 26.59 20.63
C PRO A 802 19.81 27.53 19.60
N GLU A 803 19.94 28.85 19.79
CA GLU A 803 19.56 29.82 18.76
C GLU A 803 20.77 30.17 17.89
N LEU A 804 20.61 30.04 16.57
CA LEU A 804 21.57 30.44 15.55
C LEU A 804 20.95 31.53 14.66
N TRP A 805 21.55 32.71 14.64
CA TRP A 805 21.11 33.82 13.78
C TRP A 805 22.10 33.96 12.62
N VAL A 806 21.75 33.48 11.42
CA VAL A 806 22.62 33.49 10.23
C VAL A 806 22.21 34.58 9.23
N MET A 807 23.16 35.02 8.38
CA MET A 807 22.88 36.03 7.35
C MET A 807 22.14 35.44 6.13
N SER A 808 22.42 34.18 5.79
CA SER A 808 21.96 33.56 4.55
C SER A 808 20.74 32.66 4.76
N PRO A 809 19.62 32.86 4.04
CA PRO A 809 18.46 31.97 4.10
C PRO A 809 18.75 30.48 3.81
N PRO A 810 19.52 30.10 2.77
CA PRO A 810 19.92 28.69 2.58
C PRO A 810 20.73 28.12 3.75
N ALA A 811 21.58 28.93 4.42
CA ALA A 811 22.29 28.48 5.62
C ALA A 811 21.34 28.17 6.78
N GLY A 812 20.24 28.94 6.92
CA GLY A 812 19.22 28.69 7.93
C GLY A 812 18.52 27.35 7.72
N MET A 813 18.03 27.10 6.50
CA MET A 813 17.30 25.86 6.18
C MET A 813 18.19 24.60 6.31
N CYS A 814 19.46 24.66 5.87
CA CYS A 814 20.38 23.53 6.04
C CYS A 814 20.80 23.27 7.49
N MET A 815 20.65 24.23 8.41
CA MET A 815 20.88 23.99 9.84
C MET A 815 19.62 23.46 10.54
N ASP A 816 18.43 23.97 10.17
CA ASP A 816 17.14 23.53 10.73
C ASP A 816 16.89 22.02 10.49
N GLN A 817 17.21 21.54 9.28
CA GLN A 817 17.14 20.11 8.92
C GLN A 817 18.21 19.21 9.56
N SER A 818 19.14 19.77 10.37
CA SER A 818 20.24 19.00 10.99
C SER A 818 20.08 18.76 12.49
N VAL A 819 18.92 19.15 13.07
CA VAL A 819 18.64 19.08 14.53
C VAL A 819 17.29 18.39 14.82
N GLY A 820 16.63 17.81 13.81
CA GLY A 820 15.38 17.06 13.92
C GLY A 820 15.58 15.56 14.09
#